data_AF-A0A2E7VUU3-F1
#
_entry.id   AF-A0A2E7VUU3-F1
#
_cell.length_a   1.000
_cell.length_b   1.000
_cell.length_c   1.000
_cell.angle_alpha   90.00
_cell.angle_beta   90.00
_cell.angle_gamma   90.00
#
_symmetry.space_group_name_H-M   'P 1'
#
loop_
_entity.id
_entity.type
_entity.pdbx_description
1 polymer ?
#
loop_
_entity_poly.entity_id
_entity_poly.type
_entity_poly.pdbx_seq_one_letter_code
_entity_poly.pdbx_strand_id
1 'polypeptide(L)'
;MKKIVITGALGYIGTELCKIYSGFSHQYEIVAIDKQFYSERVNRLNNWGIKFIQCDILNKDLLRTILKDTDLVFHLAGITDVPQTNLEKSNKKEKLIQKVGVEGSKNIIKFSEDYTKIIFPSTHVVYEGLKDIEKNIKESKPPVPVLEYAKGKFQTEQDLKLSNKNYVILRLGSVHGLSSDSTRLNVMPNLFAKIASQNGSIKLFSGGKQLKSLVSVQDVARCMQFVAENNEISKSIFNCVSENVNVKKVATLCKKYSDSLKLVTSDDPIPNLGYTLSNKKILKEGFEFLYNLENSLSEMIEYWKFNDIEYKNEYIVQGKDSFVDYRGLITNFYFDEEITSIGYVDSKKGSIRGNHYHPIQTQKCLLIKGKYISITKNLLDDSSVVETRIINEGELSIIKPNVAHTMVFLEDSILLNLVNGGREHENYGITHTLQHKLVDNKMAEFLIKNYKHTCRCCNSKNLELVVSLGNSPLANNLLDTKNEKFDIFPLEMFVCKECFNCQLSVVVPPKIMFDKYLYLSSTTDSFKKHFHTLVKKLNKENLIDKNSFVVDIGSNDGIFLEPLQELSVNCLGVEPAKNIADIANKKNLKTINAYFNKNIVNKILKDFGKANLVTAFNVFAHSDNLHDIATNVESLLDEKGTFIFEVQYLVANMKLGIVDNIYHEHVNYWSLFSIEEFFKHHEMIVYKIEEVDTHGGSIRVYCTKDQNKNIDKSINKYRKKEKDFGINKIDTYFKYRDDILLKKNNLINLLKKLKETNNSVIGYGAPAKATTLLNYLKLSDKDIKMVVEDNPLKINKFIPGTKIKIVSSNQLDRLKKYNFLVLAWNFYESIIKKNQKTYTNSKFYKFN
;
A
#
# COMPACT_ATOMS: atom_id res chain seq x y z
N MET A 1 8.54 -43.90 -26.66
CA MET A 1 8.66 -42.50 -26.22
C MET A 1 10.07 -42.33 -25.71
N LYS A 2 10.81 -41.26 -26.09
CA LYS A 2 12.19 -41.07 -25.61
C LYS A 2 12.17 -40.85 -24.09
N LYS A 3 12.99 -41.57 -23.34
CA LYS A 3 13.07 -41.48 -21.88
C LYS A 3 14.26 -40.63 -21.45
N ILE A 4 13.99 -39.61 -20.65
CA ILE A 4 14.97 -38.63 -20.15
C ILE A 4 14.99 -38.68 -18.63
N VAL A 5 16.17 -38.89 -18.06
CA VAL A 5 16.38 -38.86 -16.60
C VAL A 5 17.19 -37.64 -16.22
N ILE A 6 16.65 -36.81 -15.33
CA ILE A 6 17.32 -35.63 -14.76
C ILE A 6 17.65 -35.92 -13.30
N THR A 7 18.93 -36.10 -12.97
CA THR A 7 19.37 -36.25 -11.57
C THR A 7 19.71 -34.89 -10.96
N GLY A 8 19.45 -34.68 -9.67
CA GLY A 8 19.62 -33.37 -9.04
C GLY A 8 18.56 -32.36 -9.53
N ALA A 9 17.38 -32.87 -9.88
CA ALA A 9 16.33 -32.12 -10.57
C ALA A 9 15.75 -30.97 -9.73
N LEU A 10 15.83 -31.04 -8.40
CA LEU A 10 15.35 -29.97 -7.52
C LEU A 10 16.44 -28.92 -7.24
N GLY A 11 17.66 -29.11 -7.75
CA GLY A 11 18.78 -28.19 -7.58
C GLY A 11 18.74 -26.99 -8.54
N TYR A 12 19.67 -26.06 -8.37
CA TYR A 12 19.71 -24.78 -9.08
C TYR A 12 19.65 -24.89 -10.62
N ILE A 13 20.46 -25.76 -11.24
CA ILE A 13 20.41 -26.00 -12.69
C ILE A 13 19.25 -26.96 -13.04
N GLY A 14 18.95 -27.90 -12.16
CA GLY A 14 17.91 -28.92 -12.38
C GLY A 14 16.52 -28.31 -12.54
N THR A 15 16.20 -27.30 -11.74
CA THR A 15 14.92 -26.57 -11.82
C THR A 15 14.72 -25.95 -13.20
N GLU A 16 15.70 -25.19 -13.70
CA GLU A 16 15.61 -24.55 -15.03
C GLU A 16 15.57 -25.59 -16.16
N LEU A 17 16.32 -26.67 -16.03
CA LEU A 17 16.30 -27.75 -17.02
C LEU A 17 14.95 -28.48 -17.05
N CYS A 18 14.35 -28.77 -15.89
CA CYS A 18 13.00 -29.32 -15.81
C CYS A 18 11.97 -28.36 -16.39
N LYS A 19 12.15 -27.05 -16.19
CA LYS A 19 11.28 -26.02 -16.76
C LYS A 19 11.33 -26.02 -18.29
N ILE A 20 12.51 -26.15 -18.90
CA ILE A 20 12.64 -26.34 -20.36
C ILE A 20 11.93 -27.63 -20.80
N TYR A 21 12.23 -28.76 -20.14
CA TYR A 21 11.67 -30.05 -20.53
C TYR A 21 10.17 -30.20 -20.22
N SER A 22 9.58 -29.35 -19.37
CA SER A 22 8.13 -29.30 -19.16
C SER A 22 7.36 -29.05 -20.46
N GLY A 23 7.91 -28.26 -21.39
CA GLY A 23 7.32 -28.02 -22.70
C GLY A 23 7.32 -29.25 -23.62
N PHE A 24 8.06 -30.30 -23.25
CA PHE A 24 8.22 -31.53 -24.03
C PHE A 24 7.67 -32.77 -23.30
N SER A 25 7.01 -32.62 -22.15
CA SER A 25 6.50 -33.76 -21.36
C SER A 25 5.39 -34.55 -22.05
N HIS A 26 4.74 -33.96 -23.06
CA HIS A 26 3.81 -34.67 -23.93
C HIS A 26 4.50 -35.55 -25.00
N GLN A 27 5.80 -35.33 -25.26
CA GLN A 27 6.57 -36.05 -26.28
C GLN A 27 7.60 -37.01 -25.67
N TYR A 28 8.06 -36.74 -24.44
CA TYR A 28 9.12 -37.49 -23.77
C TYR A 28 8.66 -38.01 -22.41
N GLU A 29 9.16 -39.18 -22.01
CA GLU A 29 9.03 -39.66 -20.64
C GLU A 29 10.12 -39.02 -19.81
N ILE A 30 9.78 -38.01 -19.01
CA ILE A 30 10.74 -37.27 -18.20
C ILE A 30 10.64 -37.74 -16.75
N VAL A 31 11.76 -38.24 -16.22
CA VAL A 31 11.89 -38.68 -14.84
C VAL A 31 12.89 -37.79 -14.12
N ALA A 32 12.39 -37.02 -13.15
CA ALA A 32 13.18 -36.19 -12.26
C ALA A 32 13.56 -36.98 -11.00
N ILE A 33 14.85 -36.99 -10.67
CA ILE A 33 15.39 -37.65 -9.49
C ILE A 33 16.11 -36.64 -8.60
N ASP A 34 15.80 -36.66 -7.30
CA ASP A 34 16.59 -35.97 -6.29
C ASP A 34 16.58 -36.74 -4.96
N LYS A 35 17.61 -36.56 -4.14
CA LYS A 35 17.64 -37.11 -2.77
C LYS A 35 16.69 -36.33 -1.86
N GLN A 36 16.54 -35.04 -2.11
CA GLN A 36 15.73 -34.13 -1.31
C GLN A 36 14.28 -34.17 -1.77
N PHE A 37 13.37 -33.84 -0.87
CA PHE A 37 11.94 -33.71 -1.17
C PHE A 37 11.48 -32.33 -0.73
N TYR A 38 11.08 -31.50 -1.71
CA TYR A 38 10.48 -30.19 -1.48
C TYR A 38 9.08 -30.21 -2.08
N SER A 39 8.05 -30.21 -1.23
CA SER A 39 6.66 -30.43 -1.63
C SER A 39 6.23 -29.52 -2.79
N GLU A 40 6.50 -28.22 -2.71
CA GLU A 40 6.15 -27.26 -3.76
C GLU A 40 6.86 -27.55 -5.09
N ARG A 41 8.17 -27.84 -5.05
CA ARG A 41 8.93 -28.15 -6.27
C ARG A 41 8.49 -29.47 -6.90
N VAL A 42 8.19 -30.49 -6.09
CA VAL A 42 7.70 -31.79 -6.56
C VAL A 42 6.30 -31.66 -7.17
N ASN A 43 5.40 -30.92 -6.52
CA ASN A 43 4.07 -30.65 -7.07
C ASN A 43 4.15 -29.93 -8.41
N ARG A 44 5.05 -28.95 -8.53
CA ARG A 44 5.32 -28.25 -9.80
C ARG A 44 5.80 -29.19 -10.90
N LEU A 45 6.73 -30.11 -10.61
CA LEU A 45 7.15 -31.13 -11.58
C LEU A 45 5.98 -32.02 -12.03
N ASN A 46 5.15 -32.49 -11.10
CA ASN A 46 3.98 -33.30 -11.43
C ASN A 46 3.00 -32.52 -12.33
N ASN A 47 2.74 -31.24 -12.03
CA ASN A 47 1.89 -30.38 -12.86
C ASN A 47 2.48 -30.15 -14.27
N TRP A 48 3.79 -30.18 -14.41
CA TRP A 48 4.50 -30.13 -15.69
C TRP A 48 4.52 -31.47 -16.45
N GLY A 49 3.88 -32.51 -15.92
CA GLY A 49 3.91 -33.85 -16.50
C GLY A 49 5.24 -34.57 -16.32
N ILE A 50 6.09 -34.11 -15.40
CA ILE A 50 7.39 -34.71 -15.09
C ILE A 50 7.26 -35.61 -13.87
N LYS A 51 7.61 -36.89 -14.02
CA LYS A 51 7.55 -37.87 -12.93
C LYS A 51 8.68 -37.64 -11.95
N PHE A 52 8.38 -37.31 -10.70
CA PHE A 52 9.39 -37.22 -9.64
C PHE A 52 9.58 -38.55 -8.91
N ILE A 53 10.84 -38.94 -8.69
CA ILE A 53 11.22 -40.08 -7.85
C ILE A 53 12.29 -39.63 -6.85
N GLN A 54 12.00 -39.72 -5.55
CA GLN A 54 13.00 -39.46 -4.54
C GLN A 54 14.03 -40.60 -4.51
N CYS A 55 15.27 -40.33 -4.91
CA CYS A 55 16.34 -41.33 -4.92
C CYS A 55 17.71 -40.67 -4.70
N ASP A 56 18.50 -41.26 -3.80
CA ASP A 56 19.93 -40.97 -3.67
C ASP A 56 20.67 -41.75 -4.77
N ILE A 57 21.58 -41.11 -5.52
CA ILE A 57 22.37 -41.78 -6.57
C ILE A 57 23.34 -42.85 -6.03
N LEU A 58 23.47 -42.97 -4.71
CA LEU A 58 24.16 -44.08 -4.05
C LEU A 58 23.26 -45.32 -3.85
N ASN A 59 21.94 -45.21 -4.00
CA ASN A 59 21.02 -46.34 -3.96
C ASN A 59 21.03 -47.10 -5.30
N LYS A 60 21.85 -48.14 -5.37
CA LYS A 60 22.13 -48.89 -6.61
C LYS A 60 20.90 -49.58 -7.19
N ASP A 61 20.02 -50.13 -6.35
CA ASP A 61 18.88 -50.93 -6.80
C ASP A 61 17.79 -50.05 -7.42
N LEU A 62 17.47 -48.95 -6.73
CA LEU A 62 16.51 -47.98 -7.24
C LEU A 62 17.06 -47.27 -8.49
N LEU A 63 18.35 -46.89 -8.48
CA LEU A 63 18.97 -46.22 -9.62
C LEU A 63 19.01 -47.11 -10.87
N ARG A 64 19.32 -48.41 -10.72
CA ARG A 64 19.24 -49.38 -11.83
C ARG A 64 17.84 -49.45 -12.42
N THR A 65 16.82 -49.44 -11.56
CA THR A 65 15.42 -49.47 -12.01
C THR A 65 15.05 -48.21 -12.78
N ILE A 66 15.47 -47.03 -12.29
CA ILE A 66 15.12 -45.77 -12.93
C ILE A 66 15.85 -45.60 -14.27
N LEU A 67 17.13 -45.95 -14.34
CA LEU A 67 17.96 -45.78 -15.54
C LEU A 67 17.72 -46.82 -16.64
N LYS A 68 16.98 -47.90 -16.35
CA LYS A 68 16.59 -48.89 -17.36
C LYS A 68 15.90 -48.21 -18.56
N ASP A 69 16.28 -48.63 -19.76
CA ASP A 69 15.71 -48.14 -21.03
C ASP A 69 15.79 -46.61 -21.20
N THR A 70 16.81 -45.96 -20.61
CA THR A 70 16.95 -44.49 -20.65
C THR A 70 17.79 -44.04 -21.84
N ASP A 71 17.25 -43.17 -22.70
CA ASP A 71 17.96 -42.64 -23.87
C ASP A 71 18.94 -41.52 -23.50
N LEU A 72 18.57 -40.69 -22.52
CA LEU A 72 19.30 -39.46 -22.18
C LEU A 72 19.33 -39.25 -20.66
N VAL A 73 20.52 -38.99 -20.12
CA VAL A 73 20.71 -38.66 -18.71
C VAL A 73 21.36 -37.30 -18.56
N PHE A 74 20.68 -36.40 -17.84
CA PHE A 74 21.28 -35.17 -17.33
C PHE A 74 21.78 -35.43 -15.90
N HIS A 75 23.09 -35.59 -15.76
CA HIS A 75 23.69 -35.94 -14.49
C HIS A 75 24.08 -34.70 -13.65
N LEU A 76 23.11 -34.03 -13.02
CA LEU A 76 23.35 -32.82 -12.20
C LEU A 76 23.57 -33.13 -10.72
N ALA A 77 23.24 -34.34 -10.25
CA ALA A 77 23.34 -34.70 -8.85
C ALA A 77 24.79 -34.59 -8.33
N GLY A 78 24.95 -33.87 -7.22
CA GLY A 78 26.24 -33.66 -6.56
C GLY A 78 26.13 -32.64 -5.43
N ILE A 79 27.08 -32.66 -4.50
CA ILE A 79 27.14 -31.70 -3.40
C ILE A 79 28.07 -30.55 -3.81
N THR A 80 27.50 -29.35 -3.93
CA THR A 80 28.22 -28.15 -4.39
C THR A 80 28.55 -27.15 -3.29
N ASP A 81 28.23 -27.48 -2.03
CA ASP A 81 28.49 -26.67 -0.85
C ASP A 81 29.95 -26.84 -0.36
N VAL A 82 30.86 -26.22 -1.10
CA VAL A 82 32.32 -26.30 -0.91
C VAL A 82 32.75 -25.30 0.17
N PRO A 83 33.62 -25.69 1.13
CA PRO A 83 34.19 -24.77 2.12
C PRO A 83 34.86 -23.56 1.44
N GLN A 84 34.58 -22.35 1.91
CA GLN A 84 35.16 -21.12 1.33
C GLN A 84 36.55 -20.80 1.92
N THR A 85 36.87 -21.40 3.07
CA THR A 85 38.14 -21.21 3.77
C THR A 85 38.71 -22.54 4.26
N ASN A 86 40.01 -22.58 4.53
CA ASN A 86 40.65 -23.76 5.14
C ASN A 86 40.12 -24.10 6.54
N LEU A 87 39.47 -23.15 7.22
CA LEU A 87 38.90 -23.30 8.57
C LEU A 87 37.53 -24.00 8.58
N GLU A 88 36.81 -23.98 7.45
CA GLU A 88 35.51 -24.65 7.27
C GLU A 88 35.64 -26.11 6.81
N LYS A 89 36.87 -26.59 6.61
CA LYS A 89 37.15 -27.96 6.19
C LYS A 89 36.78 -28.92 7.31
N SER A 90 35.80 -29.78 7.05
CA SER A 90 35.59 -30.98 7.87
C SER A 90 35.84 -32.23 7.02
N ASN A 91 36.66 -33.13 7.55
CA ASN A 91 36.97 -34.41 6.90
C ASN A 91 35.71 -35.23 6.55
N LYS A 92 34.60 -35.05 7.29
CA LYS A 92 33.32 -35.73 7.02
C LYS A 92 32.62 -35.16 5.78
N LYS A 93 32.59 -33.83 5.61
CA LYS A 93 31.91 -33.16 4.48
C LYS A 93 32.66 -33.39 3.16
N GLU A 94 34.00 -33.33 3.19
CA GLU A 94 34.83 -33.59 2.01
C GLU A 94 34.71 -35.04 1.53
N LYS A 95 34.75 -36.02 2.45
CA LYS A 95 34.50 -37.43 2.11
C LYS A 95 33.13 -37.65 1.51
N LEU A 96 32.11 -36.93 1.99
CA LEU A 96 30.75 -37.04 1.44
C LEU A 96 30.65 -36.42 0.04
N ILE A 97 31.27 -35.26 -0.20
CA ILE A 97 31.35 -34.64 -1.54
C ILE A 97 32.02 -35.60 -2.52
N GLN A 98 33.15 -36.19 -2.13
CA GLN A 98 33.87 -37.15 -2.96
C GLN A 98 33.07 -38.43 -3.19
N LYS A 99 32.45 -38.99 -2.14
CA LYS A 99 31.63 -40.20 -2.25
C LYS A 99 30.48 -39.99 -3.22
N VAL A 100 29.66 -38.96 -3.01
CA VAL A 100 28.51 -38.68 -3.89
C VAL A 100 28.98 -38.32 -5.31
N GLY A 101 29.99 -37.45 -5.43
CA GLY A 101 30.46 -36.95 -6.72
C GLY A 101 31.31 -37.93 -7.54
N VAL A 102 31.81 -39.02 -6.95
CA VAL A 102 32.60 -40.05 -7.66
C VAL A 102 31.86 -41.39 -7.66
N GLU A 103 31.52 -41.94 -6.50
CA GLU A 103 30.80 -43.23 -6.43
C GLU A 103 29.40 -43.12 -7.04
N GLY A 104 28.67 -42.03 -6.74
CA GLY A 104 27.37 -41.76 -7.33
C GLY A 104 27.44 -41.61 -8.85
N SER A 105 28.40 -40.83 -9.36
CA SER A 105 28.62 -40.68 -10.80
C SER A 105 28.97 -42.01 -11.48
N LYS A 106 29.81 -42.84 -10.85
CA LYS A 106 30.11 -44.20 -11.34
C LYS A 106 28.88 -45.08 -11.40
N ASN A 107 27.95 -44.97 -10.45
CA ASN A 107 26.69 -45.70 -10.51
C ASN A 107 25.83 -45.25 -11.71
N ILE A 108 25.76 -43.95 -12.00
CA ILE A 108 25.05 -43.44 -13.19
C ILE A 108 25.64 -44.03 -14.46
N ILE A 109 26.97 -43.95 -14.63
CA ILE A 109 27.66 -44.48 -15.82
C ILE A 109 27.45 -46.00 -15.94
N LYS A 110 27.57 -46.73 -14.83
CA LYS A 110 27.47 -48.19 -14.78
C LYS A 110 26.07 -48.71 -15.10
N PHE A 111 25.03 -48.04 -14.62
CA PHE A 111 23.64 -48.52 -14.75
C PHE A 111 22.87 -47.88 -15.91
N SER A 112 23.47 -46.93 -16.63
CA SER A 112 22.93 -46.46 -17.91
C SER A 112 23.14 -47.52 -19.00
N GLU A 113 22.28 -47.56 -20.01
CA GLU A 113 22.43 -48.43 -21.17
C GLU A 113 23.58 -47.96 -22.08
N ASP A 114 24.12 -48.82 -22.94
CA ASP A 114 25.29 -48.47 -23.77
C ASP A 114 24.98 -47.38 -24.80
N TYR A 115 23.74 -47.32 -25.26
CA TYR A 115 23.25 -46.27 -26.17
C TYR A 115 22.91 -44.96 -25.45
N THR A 116 22.82 -44.95 -24.11
CA THR A 116 22.45 -43.76 -23.34
C THR A 116 23.46 -42.63 -23.56
N LYS A 117 22.95 -41.45 -23.92
CA LYS A 117 23.76 -40.22 -23.95
C LYS A 117 23.75 -39.56 -22.57
N ILE A 118 24.93 -39.25 -22.03
CA ILE A 118 25.08 -38.65 -20.69
C ILE A 118 25.60 -37.22 -20.81
N ILE A 119 24.84 -36.25 -20.31
CA ILE A 119 25.26 -34.84 -20.25
C ILE A 119 25.68 -34.53 -18.82
N PHE A 120 26.93 -34.13 -18.66
CA PHE A 120 27.55 -33.93 -17.35
C PHE A 120 28.06 -32.49 -17.17
N PRO A 121 27.56 -31.74 -16.17
CA PRO A 121 28.13 -30.46 -15.79
C PRO A 121 29.41 -30.68 -14.95
N SER A 122 30.54 -30.39 -15.56
CA SER A 122 31.80 -30.16 -14.85
C SER A 122 31.92 -28.67 -14.46
N THR A 123 33.11 -28.22 -14.06
CA THR A 123 33.32 -26.90 -13.49
C THR A 123 34.61 -26.26 -14.00
N HIS A 124 34.63 -24.95 -14.19
CA HIS A 124 35.86 -24.20 -14.46
C HIS A 124 36.90 -24.35 -13.33
N VAL A 125 36.46 -24.66 -12.10
CA VAL A 125 37.32 -24.85 -10.91
C VAL A 125 38.33 -25.99 -11.08
N VAL A 126 38.17 -26.86 -12.09
CA VAL A 126 39.20 -27.84 -12.46
C VAL A 126 40.53 -27.21 -12.90
N TYR A 127 40.59 -25.90 -13.16
CA TYR A 127 41.83 -25.17 -13.46
C TYR A 127 42.36 -24.33 -12.29
N GLU A 128 41.80 -24.45 -11.08
CA GLU A 128 42.15 -23.57 -9.96
C GLU A 128 43.61 -23.66 -9.51
N GLY A 129 44.31 -24.77 -9.79
CA GLY A 129 45.73 -24.95 -9.47
C GLY A 129 46.71 -24.31 -10.44
N LEU A 130 46.25 -23.54 -11.43
CA LEU A 130 47.13 -22.76 -12.32
C LEU A 130 47.90 -21.70 -11.51
N LYS A 131 49.22 -21.64 -11.70
CA LYS A 131 50.11 -20.70 -10.99
C LYS A 131 50.08 -19.31 -11.62
N ASP A 132 49.94 -19.24 -12.94
CA ASP A 132 49.95 -18.01 -13.73
C ASP A 132 48.53 -17.62 -14.18
N ILE A 133 48.32 -16.32 -14.40
CA ILE A 133 47.06 -15.81 -14.94
C ILE A 133 46.97 -16.19 -16.41
N GLU A 134 46.08 -17.12 -16.74
CA GLU A 134 45.79 -17.50 -18.12
C GLU A 134 44.40 -17.00 -18.55
N LYS A 135 44.33 -16.44 -19.76
CA LYS A 135 43.09 -15.96 -20.37
C LYS A 135 42.68 -16.85 -21.53
N ASN A 136 41.37 -17.04 -21.68
CA ASN A 136 40.74 -17.79 -22.77
C ASN A 136 41.25 -19.24 -22.88
N ILE A 137 41.37 -19.93 -21.74
CA ILE A 137 41.74 -21.34 -21.65
C ILE A 137 40.79 -22.18 -22.52
N LYS A 138 41.37 -23.00 -23.39
CA LYS A 138 40.65 -23.96 -24.25
C LYS A 138 40.48 -25.29 -23.53
N GLU A 139 39.51 -26.10 -23.97
CA GLU A 139 39.21 -27.42 -23.40
C GLU A 139 40.39 -28.41 -23.49
N SER A 140 41.32 -28.17 -24.42
CA SER A 140 42.55 -28.94 -24.60
C SER A 140 43.60 -28.71 -23.50
N LYS A 141 43.46 -27.65 -22.69
CA LYS A 141 44.36 -27.42 -21.55
C LYS A 141 44.15 -28.54 -20.50
N PRO A 142 45.22 -29.17 -20.01
CA PRO A 142 45.12 -30.14 -18.92
C PRO A 142 44.56 -29.49 -17.63
N PRO A 143 43.55 -30.08 -16.98
CA PRO A 143 43.06 -29.61 -15.70
C PRO A 143 44.08 -29.79 -14.56
N VAL A 144 44.02 -28.89 -13.58
CA VAL A 144 44.84 -28.89 -12.35
C VAL A 144 43.92 -28.66 -11.14
N PRO A 145 43.06 -29.63 -10.77
CA PRO A 145 42.08 -29.45 -9.69
C PRO A 145 42.74 -29.51 -8.32
N VAL A 146 42.47 -28.52 -7.46
CA VAL A 146 43.00 -28.45 -6.08
C VAL A 146 41.95 -28.82 -5.04
N LEU A 147 40.71 -28.34 -5.20
CA LEU A 147 39.60 -28.62 -4.29
C LEU A 147 39.02 -30.01 -4.51
N GLU A 148 38.59 -30.69 -3.44
CA GLU A 148 37.98 -32.03 -3.51
C GLU A 148 36.76 -32.10 -4.44
N TYR A 149 35.93 -31.05 -4.45
CA TYR A 149 34.83 -30.91 -5.41
C TYR A 149 35.31 -30.95 -6.87
N ALA A 150 36.36 -30.19 -7.20
CA ALA A 150 36.91 -30.14 -8.54
C ALA A 150 37.62 -31.44 -8.92
N LYS A 151 38.31 -32.09 -7.97
CA LYS A 151 38.90 -33.42 -8.15
C LYS A 151 37.83 -34.47 -8.46
N GLY A 152 36.72 -34.47 -7.72
CA GLY A 152 35.59 -35.38 -7.97
C GLY A 152 34.94 -35.16 -9.35
N LYS A 153 34.74 -33.91 -9.75
CA LYS A 153 34.26 -33.58 -11.11
C LYS A 153 35.23 -34.04 -12.18
N PHE A 154 36.52 -33.79 -12.01
CA PHE A 154 37.56 -34.23 -12.95
C PHE A 154 37.66 -35.76 -13.03
N GLN A 155 37.55 -36.47 -11.90
CA GLN A 155 37.49 -37.94 -11.90
C GLN A 155 36.31 -38.45 -12.72
N THR A 156 35.13 -37.82 -12.59
CA THR A 156 33.95 -38.18 -13.39
C THR A 156 34.17 -37.91 -14.88
N GLU A 157 34.88 -36.83 -15.24
CA GLU A 157 35.27 -36.59 -16.65
C GLU A 157 36.13 -37.74 -17.19
N GLN A 158 37.05 -38.28 -16.39
CA GLN A 158 37.88 -39.42 -16.78
C GLN A 158 37.07 -40.72 -16.86
N ASP A 159 36.21 -40.97 -15.86
CA ASP A 159 35.35 -42.15 -15.83
C ASP A 159 34.42 -42.20 -17.07
N LEU A 160 33.89 -41.05 -17.51
CA LEU A 160 33.10 -40.95 -18.74
C LEU A 160 33.94 -41.23 -20.00
N LYS A 161 35.16 -40.68 -20.08
CA LYS A 161 36.09 -40.93 -21.21
C LYS A 161 36.51 -42.39 -21.32
N LEU A 162 36.71 -43.05 -20.19
CA LEU A 162 37.08 -44.46 -20.10
C LEU A 162 35.86 -45.38 -20.32
N SER A 163 34.65 -44.84 -20.23
CA SER A 163 33.43 -45.58 -20.54
C SER A 163 33.18 -45.66 -22.04
N ASN A 164 32.42 -46.66 -22.47
CA ASN A 164 31.96 -46.77 -23.87
C ASN A 164 30.74 -45.89 -24.18
N LYS A 165 30.22 -45.13 -23.20
CA LYS A 165 28.99 -44.33 -23.32
C LYS A 165 29.19 -43.14 -24.26
N ASN A 166 28.10 -42.69 -24.88
CA ASN A 166 28.07 -41.35 -25.48
C ASN A 166 27.96 -40.30 -24.36
N TYR A 167 28.83 -39.31 -24.36
CA TYR A 167 28.82 -38.26 -23.34
C TYR A 167 29.07 -36.87 -23.91
N VAL A 168 28.56 -35.86 -23.20
CA VAL A 168 28.98 -34.47 -23.35
C VAL A 168 29.29 -33.89 -21.98
N ILE A 169 30.48 -33.32 -21.84
CA ILE A 169 30.93 -32.66 -20.62
C ILE A 169 30.90 -31.16 -20.84
N LEU A 170 30.18 -30.44 -19.97
CA LEU A 170 30.16 -28.98 -19.97
C LEU A 170 30.95 -28.45 -18.77
N ARG A 171 32.13 -27.87 -19.00
CA ARG A 171 32.89 -27.15 -17.96
C ARG A 171 32.27 -25.77 -17.77
N LEU A 172 31.46 -25.63 -16.74
CA LEU A 172 30.66 -24.42 -16.50
C LEU A 172 31.50 -23.29 -15.89
N GLY A 173 31.29 -22.07 -16.36
CA GLY A 173 31.66 -20.86 -15.63
C GLY A 173 30.96 -20.77 -14.26
N SER A 174 31.21 -19.71 -13.51
CA SER A 174 30.43 -19.43 -12.30
C SER A 174 28.99 -19.11 -12.71
N VAL A 175 28.07 -19.99 -12.35
CA VAL A 175 26.66 -19.94 -12.77
C VAL A 175 25.91 -18.87 -11.96
N HIS A 176 25.29 -17.90 -12.63
CA HIS A 176 24.50 -16.83 -12.02
C HIS A 176 23.08 -16.75 -12.60
N GLY A 177 22.22 -15.92 -12.02
CA GLY A 177 20.84 -15.72 -12.48
C GLY A 177 19.79 -16.23 -11.49
N LEU A 178 18.52 -15.93 -11.77
CA LEU A 178 17.41 -16.30 -10.91
C LEU A 178 16.88 -17.70 -11.28
N SER A 179 16.58 -18.54 -10.29
CA SER A 179 15.85 -19.80 -10.45
C SER A 179 14.90 -20.02 -9.26
N SER A 180 14.01 -19.05 -9.05
CA SER A 180 13.07 -19.02 -7.93
C SER A 180 13.75 -19.28 -6.57
N ASP A 181 13.18 -20.16 -5.75
CA ASP A 181 13.68 -20.56 -4.43
C ASP A 181 14.92 -21.49 -4.49
N SER A 182 15.30 -21.97 -5.68
CA SER A 182 16.48 -22.83 -5.90
C SER A 182 17.75 -22.03 -6.21
N THR A 183 17.64 -20.71 -6.30
CA THR A 183 18.74 -19.80 -6.61
C THR A 183 19.91 -19.95 -5.65
N ARG A 184 21.10 -20.23 -6.19
CA ARG A 184 22.31 -20.40 -5.39
C ARG A 184 22.91 -19.05 -5.00
N LEU A 185 22.66 -18.59 -3.77
CA LEU A 185 23.07 -17.27 -3.28
C LEU A 185 24.58 -17.12 -3.01
N ASN A 186 25.31 -18.21 -2.73
CA ASN A 186 26.74 -18.16 -2.42
C ASN A 186 27.66 -18.02 -3.65
N VAL A 187 27.11 -17.69 -4.82
CA VAL A 187 27.87 -17.38 -6.05
C VAL A 187 27.99 -15.86 -6.20
N MET A 188 29.19 -15.34 -6.45
CA MET A 188 29.50 -13.91 -6.31
C MET A 188 28.51 -12.95 -7.01
N PRO A 189 28.11 -13.13 -8.29
CA PRO A 189 27.12 -12.25 -8.91
C PRO A 189 25.75 -12.27 -8.21
N ASN A 190 25.28 -13.45 -7.79
CA ASN A 190 24.01 -13.60 -7.07
C ASN A 190 24.07 -12.96 -5.69
N LEU A 191 25.17 -13.15 -4.95
CA LEU A 191 25.41 -12.52 -3.66
C LEU A 191 25.43 -10.99 -3.77
N PHE A 192 26.13 -10.47 -4.78
CA PHE A 192 26.23 -9.02 -5.02
C PHE A 192 24.88 -8.41 -5.37
N ALA A 193 24.09 -9.08 -6.22
CA ALA A 193 22.71 -8.67 -6.51
C ALA A 193 21.85 -8.67 -5.24
N LYS A 194 21.99 -9.70 -4.37
CA LYS A 194 21.26 -9.75 -3.10
C LYS A 194 21.64 -8.61 -2.16
N ILE A 195 22.93 -8.32 -1.99
CA ILE A 195 23.42 -7.20 -1.17
C ILE A 195 22.92 -5.86 -1.74
N ALA A 196 22.96 -5.69 -3.05
CA ALA A 196 22.50 -4.48 -3.73
C ALA A 196 21.00 -4.23 -3.55
N SER A 197 20.18 -5.29 -3.63
CA SER A 197 18.73 -5.22 -3.41
C SER A 197 18.32 -4.76 -2.01
N GLN A 198 19.25 -4.84 -1.04
CA GLN A 198 19.05 -4.49 0.36
C GLN A 198 19.85 -3.26 0.78
N ASN A 199 20.32 -2.44 -0.17
CA ASN A 199 21.08 -1.22 0.08
C ASN A 199 22.36 -1.46 0.91
N GLY A 200 22.95 -2.65 0.78
CA GLY A 200 24.10 -3.07 1.57
C GLY A 200 25.42 -2.51 1.09
N SER A 201 26.52 -3.14 1.52
CA SER A 201 27.88 -2.77 1.13
C SER A 201 28.61 -3.97 0.53
N ILE A 202 29.21 -3.79 -0.65
CA ILE A 202 30.07 -4.80 -1.29
C ILE A 202 31.53 -4.44 -1.03
N LYS A 203 32.25 -5.37 -0.39
CA LYS A 203 33.70 -5.25 -0.17
C LYS A 203 34.48 -5.86 -1.33
N LEU A 204 35.29 -5.05 -2.00
CA LEU A 204 36.15 -5.41 -3.13
C LEU A 204 37.59 -5.63 -2.65
N PHE A 205 37.92 -6.89 -2.36
CA PHE A 205 39.28 -7.31 -2.01
C PHE A 205 40.25 -7.13 -3.17
N SER A 206 41.47 -6.63 -2.88
CA SER A 206 42.48 -6.27 -3.88
C SER A 206 41.91 -5.41 -5.04
N GLY A 207 40.97 -4.53 -4.72
CA GLY A 207 40.27 -3.66 -5.68
C GLY A 207 39.36 -4.40 -6.69
N GLY A 208 39.03 -5.67 -6.47
CA GLY A 208 38.15 -6.46 -7.35
C GLY A 208 38.79 -6.88 -8.67
N LYS A 209 40.13 -6.98 -8.72
CA LYS A 209 40.90 -7.30 -9.94
C LYS A 209 40.77 -8.76 -10.41
N GLN A 210 40.29 -9.67 -9.56
CA GLN A 210 40.20 -11.10 -9.87
C GLN A 210 39.31 -11.34 -11.10
N LEU A 211 39.82 -12.12 -12.06
CA LEU A 211 39.10 -12.54 -13.25
C LEU A 211 38.13 -13.70 -12.95
N LYS A 212 36.96 -13.67 -13.58
CA LYS A 212 35.91 -14.68 -13.48
C LYS A 212 35.30 -14.94 -14.85
N SER A 213 35.10 -16.22 -15.15
CA SER A 213 34.22 -16.68 -16.23
C SER A 213 32.83 -16.94 -15.67
N LEU A 214 31.81 -16.36 -16.30
CA LEU A 214 30.41 -16.38 -15.86
C LEU A 214 29.51 -16.98 -16.93
N VAL A 215 28.38 -17.55 -16.50
CA VAL A 215 27.31 -18.02 -17.38
C VAL A 215 25.98 -17.95 -16.65
N SER A 216 24.91 -17.57 -17.34
CA SER A 216 23.55 -17.59 -16.77
C SER A 216 23.06 -19.03 -16.59
N VAL A 217 22.29 -19.30 -15.53
CA VAL A 217 21.66 -20.60 -15.28
C VAL A 217 20.69 -21.00 -16.39
N GLN A 218 19.99 -20.03 -16.99
CA GLN A 218 19.13 -20.23 -18.16
C GLN A 218 19.95 -20.71 -19.36
N ASP A 219 21.09 -20.05 -19.64
CA ASP A 219 21.97 -20.45 -20.74
C ASP A 219 22.65 -21.80 -20.49
N VAL A 220 22.94 -22.16 -19.23
CA VAL A 220 23.41 -23.51 -18.89
C VAL A 220 22.34 -24.55 -19.25
N ALA A 221 21.09 -24.35 -18.82
CA ALA A 221 20.01 -25.29 -19.11
C ALA A 221 19.74 -25.41 -20.62
N ARG A 222 19.75 -24.27 -21.34
CA ARG A 222 19.63 -24.24 -22.82
C ARG A 222 20.81 -24.93 -23.52
N CYS A 223 22.04 -24.71 -23.06
CA CYS A 223 23.22 -25.37 -23.60
C CYS A 223 23.14 -26.88 -23.39
N MET A 224 22.69 -27.32 -22.21
CA MET A 224 22.46 -28.73 -21.92
C MET A 224 21.42 -29.35 -22.86
N GLN A 225 20.28 -28.69 -23.08
CA GLN A 225 19.29 -29.14 -24.07
C GLN A 225 19.89 -29.22 -25.47
N PHE A 226 20.56 -28.15 -25.91
CA PHE A 226 21.16 -28.04 -27.24
C PHE A 226 22.12 -29.20 -27.54
N VAL A 227 23.07 -29.46 -26.63
CA VAL A 227 24.04 -30.57 -26.83
C VAL A 227 23.40 -31.94 -26.66
N ALA A 228 22.29 -32.06 -25.92
CA ALA A 228 21.58 -33.31 -25.74
C ALA A 228 20.80 -33.73 -26.98
N GLU A 229 20.15 -32.76 -27.63
CA GLU A 229 19.27 -32.99 -28.78
C GLU A 229 20.03 -33.02 -30.12
N ASN A 230 21.25 -32.47 -30.16
CA ASN A 230 22.12 -32.58 -31.33
C ASN A 230 22.84 -33.94 -31.37
N ASN A 231 22.43 -34.81 -32.30
CA ASN A 231 22.99 -36.16 -32.47
C ASN A 231 24.43 -36.18 -33.01
N GLU A 232 24.87 -35.12 -33.70
CA GLU A 232 26.24 -34.99 -34.23
C GLU A 232 27.26 -34.75 -33.09
N ILE A 233 26.80 -34.19 -31.98
CA ILE A 233 27.65 -33.93 -30.82
C ILE A 233 27.77 -35.22 -29.99
N SER A 234 28.93 -35.84 -30.06
CA SER A 234 29.29 -37.06 -29.33
C SER A 234 30.67 -36.96 -28.69
N LYS A 235 30.83 -37.62 -27.53
CA LYS A 235 32.10 -37.76 -26.78
C LYS A 235 32.91 -36.47 -26.64
N SER A 236 32.23 -35.35 -26.41
CA SER A 236 32.82 -34.01 -26.49
C SER A 236 32.86 -33.28 -25.16
N ILE A 237 33.83 -32.38 -25.03
CA ILE A 237 33.97 -31.45 -23.90
C ILE A 237 33.85 -30.02 -24.42
N PHE A 238 33.08 -29.18 -23.73
CA PHE A 238 32.93 -27.76 -24.01
C PHE A 238 33.07 -26.93 -22.75
N ASN A 239 33.68 -25.75 -22.87
CA ASN A 239 33.57 -24.70 -21.87
C ASN A 239 32.25 -23.94 -22.12
N CYS A 240 31.34 -23.97 -21.13
CA CYS A 240 30.08 -23.22 -21.18
C CYS A 240 30.23 -21.94 -20.35
N VAL A 241 30.61 -20.86 -21.04
CA VAL A 241 30.88 -19.53 -20.48
C VAL A 241 30.36 -18.49 -21.46
N SER A 242 29.55 -17.54 -20.99
CA SER A 242 29.08 -16.42 -21.81
C SER A 242 30.01 -15.22 -21.71
N GLU A 243 30.46 -14.90 -20.49
CA GLU A 243 31.17 -13.64 -20.22
C GLU A 243 32.42 -13.85 -19.36
N ASN A 244 33.46 -13.06 -19.66
CA ASN A 244 34.71 -13.02 -18.94
C ASN A 244 34.90 -11.61 -18.37
N VAL A 245 34.77 -11.47 -17.04
CA VAL A 245 34.76 -10.18 -16.34
C VAL A 245 35.69 -10.20 -15.13
N ASN A 246 35.91 -9.04 -14.51
CA ASN A 246 36.50 -8.97 -13.18
C ASN A 246 35.42 -8.71 -12.12
N VAL A 247 35.73 -9.01 -10.85
CA VAL A 247 34.81 -8.81 -9.72
C VAL A 247 34.34 -7.35 -9.62
N LYS A 248 35.22 -6.40 -9.90
CA LYS A 248 34.88 -4.96 -9.91
C LYS A 248 33.76 -4.64 -10.88
N LYS A 249 33.78 -5.17 -12.11
CA LYS A 249 32.74 -4.94 -13.13
C LYS A 249 31.37 -5.42 -12.65
N VAL A 250 31.30 -6.58 -11.97
CA VAL A 250 30.04 -7.10 -11.42
C VAL A 250 29.49 -6.17 -10.33
N ALA A 251 30.34 -5.71 -9.42
CA ALA A 251 29.94 -4.76 -8.37
C ALA A 251 29.49 -3.40 -8.96
N THR A 252 30.18 -2.90 -9.98
CA THR A 252 29.80 -1.66 -10.68
C THR A 252 28.46 -1.81 -11.40
N LEU A 253 28.18 -2.96 -12.02
CA LEU A 253 26.86 -3.23 -12.60
C LEU A 253 25.78 -3.26 -11.51
N CYS A 254 26.02 -3.90 -10.36
CA CYS A 254 25.06 -3.86 -9.24
C CYS A 254 24.79 -2.43 -8.74
N LYS A 255 25.83 -1.59 -8.67
CA LYS A 255 25.73 -0.18 -8.29
C LYS A 255 24.90 0.64 -9.29
N LYS A 256 24.94 0.30 -10.58
CA LYS A 256 24.12 0.95 -11.61
C LYS A 256 22.61 0.78 -11.36
N TYR A 257 22.21 -0.33 -10.74
CA TYR A 257 20.80 -0.65 -10.44
C TYR A 257 20.42 -0.43 -8.97
N SER A 258 21.33 0.09 -8.14
CA SER A 258 21.07 0.42 -6.74
C SER A 258 21.93 1.62 -6.31
N ASP A 259 21.37 2.82 -6.39
CA ASP A 259 22.05 4.09 -6.07
C ASP A 259 22.54 4.15 -4.63
N SER A 260 21.88 3.44 -3.72
CA SER A 260 22.18 3.34 -2.29
C SER A 260 23.33 2.37 -1.97
N LEU A 261 23.67 1.44 -2.86
CA LEU A 261 24.71 0.43 -2.64
C LEU A 261 26.08 1.07 -2.37
N LYS A 262 26.78 0.64 -1.33
CA LYS A 262 28.14 1.13 -1.05
C LYS A 262 29.18 0.15 -1.59
N LEU A 263 30.15 0.65 -2.35
CA LEU A 263 31.31 -0.12 -2.78
C LEU A 263 32.51 0.27 -1.92
N VAL A 264 33.10 -0.70 -1.21
CA VAL A 264 34.25 -0.49 -0.32
C VAL A 264 35.43 -1.27 -0.88
N THR A 265 36.52 -0.61 -1.24
CA THR A 265 37.76 -1.29 -1.67
C THR A 265 38.64 -1.59 -0.48
N SER A 266 39.28 -2.76 -0.47
CA SER A 266 40.36 -3.08 0.49
C SER A 266 41.57 -3.68 -0.21
N ASP A 267 42.72 -3.57 0.46
CA ASP A 267 43.97 -4.19 0.04
C ASP A 267 44.16 -5.61 0.61
N ASP A 268 43.12 -6.19 1.22
CA ASP A 268 43.22 -7.56 1.74
C ASP A 268 43.53 -8.53 0.56
N PRO A 269 44.37 -9.54 0.81
CA PRO A 269 44.82 -10.45 -0.23
C PRO A 269 43.67 -11.32 -0.75
N ILE A 270 43.72 -11.62 -2.05
CA ILE A 270 42.83 -12.58 -2.71
C ILE A 270 43.57 -13.92 -2.95
N PRO A 271 42.88 -15.07 -2.96
CA PRO A 271 43.54 -16.38 -3.11
C PRO A 271 44.31 -16.56 -4.42
N ASN A 272 43.84 -15.93 -5.49
CA ASN A 272 44.48 -15.89 -6.81
C ASN A 272 43.89 -14.74 -7.65
N LEU A 273 44.57 -14.34 -8.72
CA LEU A 273 44.09 -13.32 -9.68
C LEU A 273 43.06 -13.85 -10.70
N GLY A 274 42.77 -15.15 -10.65
CA GLY A 274 41.78 -15.82 -11.50
C GLY A 274 42.27 -16.13 -12.91
N TYR A 275 41.38 -16.70 -13.71
CA TYR A 275 41.60 -17.10 -15.10
C TYR A 275 40.29 -16.96 -15.89
N THR A 276 40.36 -17.05 -17.21
CA THR A 276 39.16 -17.04 -18.06
C THR A 276 39.16 -18.19 -19.05
N LEU A 277 37.98 -18.69 -19.41
CA LEU A 277 37.79 -19.76 -20.39
C LEU A 277 37.37 -19.20 -21.76
N SER A 278 37.68 -19.95 -22.82
CA SER A 278 37.18 -19.69 -24.17
C SER A 278 35.92 -20.51 -24.43
N ASN A 279 34.90 -19.89 -25.02
CA ASN A 279 33.66 -20.54 -25.47
C ASN A 279 33.62 -20.78 -26.99
N LYS A 280 34.74 -20.55 -27.71
CA LYS A 280 34.79 -20.65 -29.17
C LYS A 280 34.37 -22.01 -29.70
N LYS A 281 34.59 -23.09 -28.95
CA LYS A 281 34.25 -24.44 -29.37
C LYS A 281 32.72 -24.64 -29.43
N ILE A 282 31.99 -24.24 -28.39
CA ILE A 282 30.52 -24.42 -28.36
C ILE A 282 29.80 -23.47 -29.33
N LEU A 283 30.33 -22.26 -29.54
CA LEU A 283 29.79 -21.32 -30.54
C LEU A 283 29.91 -21.88 -31.97
N LYS A 284 30.99 -22.61 -32.28
CA LYS A 284 31.19 -23.25 -33.59
C LYS A 284 30.18 -24.37 -33.87
N GLU A 285 29.63 -25.00 -32.85
CA GLU A 285 28.57 -25.99 -32.99
C GLU A 285 27.20 -25.33 -33.27
N GLY A 286 27.09 -23.99 -33.15
CA GLY A 286 25.87 -23.23 -33.42
C GLY A 286 25.07 -22.81 -32.17
N PHE A 287 25.63 -22.97 -30.96
CA PHE A 287 24.96 -22.50 -29.75
C PHE A 287 25.10 -20.98 -29.57
N GLU A 288 24.03 -20.31 -29.15
CA GLU A 288 24.01 -18.88 -28.85
C GLU A 288 23.56 -18.60 -27.41
N PHE A 289 24.37 -17.81 -26.69
CA PHE A 289 24.06 -17.30 -25.36
C PHE A 289 23.06 -16.14 -25.47
N LEU A 290 21.94 -16.20 -24.75
CA LEU A 290 20.91 -15.14 -24.80
C LEU A 290 20.81 -14.33 -23.52
N TYR A 291 21.40 -14.80 -22.42
CA TYR A 291 21.26 -14.18 -21.11
C TYR A 291 22.58 -13.57 -20.66
N ASN A 292 22.66 -12.24 -20.73
CA ASN A 292 23.83 -11.51 -20.25
C ASN A 292 23.76 -11.23 -18.74
N LEU A 293 24.93 -10.90 -18.17
CA LEU A 293 25.14 -10.62 -16.77
C LEU A 293 24.35 -9.40 -16.30
N GLU A 294 24.33 -8.32 -17.08
CA GLU A 294 23.69 -7.06 -16.68
C GLU A 294 22.19 -7.23 -16.47
N ASN A 295 21.50 -7.86 -17.43
CA ASN A 295 20.08 -8.17 -17.35
C ASN A 295 19.80 -9.11 -16.17
N SER A 296 20.63 -10.15 -16.01
CA SER A 296 20.50 -11.10 -14.89
C SER A 296 20.63 -10.41 -13.53
N LEU A 297 21.58 -9.47 -13.39
CA LEU A 297 21.77 -8.69 -12.16
C LEU A 297 20.58 -7.77 -11.90
N SER A 298 20.08 -7.08 -12.93
CA SER A 298 18.91 -6.20 -12.82
C SER A 298 17.68 -6.98 -12.34
N GLU A 299 17.41 -8.14 -12.96
CA GLU A 299 16.28 -9.01 -12.59
C GLU A 299 16.40 -9.50 -11.14
N MET A 300 17.58 -9.99 -10.73
CA MET A 300 17.81 -10.45 -9.36
C MET A 300 17.70 -9.31 -8.33
N ILE A 301 18.21 -8.12 -8.64
CA ILE A 301 18.14 -6.96 -7.73
C ILE A 301 16.68 -6.56 -7.52
N GLU A 302 15.90 -6.47 -8.60
CA GLU A 302 14.48 -6.09 -8.51
C GLU A 302 13.68 -7.17 -7.77
N TYR A 303 13.88 -8.45 -8.10
CA TYR A 303 13.21 -9.57 -7.44
C TYR A 303 13.46 -9.61 -5.92
N TRP A 304 14.64 -9.19 -5.45
CA TRP A 304 14.99 -9.18 -4.03
C TRP A 304 14.86 -7.82 -3.34
N LYS A 305 14.45 -6.77 -4.07
CA LYS A 305 14.35 -5.42 -3.54
C LYS A 305 13.39 -5.40 -2.37
N PHE A 306 13.80 -4.81 -1.26
CA PHE A 306 12.84 -4.42 -0.23
C PHE A 306 11.92 -3.38 -0.86
N ASN A 307 10.71 -3.79 -1.24
CA ASN A 307 9.62 -2.84 -1.26
C ASN A 307 9.48 -2.37 0.19
N ASP A 308 9.61 -1.07 0.44
CA ASP A 308 9.00 -0.49 1.63
C ASP A 308 7.55 -0.97 1.61
N ILE A 309 7.24 -1.96 2.44
CA ILE A 309 5.89 -2.50 2.52
C ILE A 309 5.12 -1.38 3.20
N GLU A 310 4.58 -0.47 2.39
CA GLU A 310 3.43 0.32 2.73
C GLU A 310 2.38 -0.74 3.09
N TYR A 311 2.16 -0.98 4.39
CA TYR A 311 1.22 -1.99 4.88
C TYR A 311 -0.20 -1.52 4.56
N LYS A 312 -0.59 -1.63 3.29
CA LYS A 312 -1.96 -1.52 2.83
C LYS A 312 -2.59 -2.89 2.97
N ASN A 313 -3.78 -2.93 3.54
CA ASN A 313 -4.60 -4.15 3.61
C ASN A 313 -4.84 -4.74 2.20
N GLU A 314 -4.92 -3.86 1.21
CA GLU A 314 -5.21 -4.17 -0.19
C GLU A 314 -4.46 -3.22 -1.12
N TYR A 315 -3.93 -3.77 -2.22
CA TYR A 315 -3.33 -2.99 -3.31
C TYR A 315 -4.25 -3.02 -4.52
N ILE A 316 -4.41 -1.88 -5.18
CA ILE A 316 -5.13 -1.77 -6.44
C ILE A 316 -4.11 -1.55 -7.54
N VAL A 317 -4.09 -2.47 -8.50
CA VAL A 317 -3.15 -2.46 -9.63
C VAL A 317 -3.93 -2.24 -10.91
N GLN A 318 -3.42 -1.32 -11.73
CA GLN A 318 -3.86 -1.07 -13.09
C GLN A 318 -2.98 -1.85 -14.06
N GLY A 319 -3.54 -2.24 -15.20
CA GLY A 319 -2.78 -2.93 -16.24
C GLY A 319 -1.66 -2.06 -16.81
N LYS A 320 -0.55 -2.70 -17.20
CA LYS A 320 0.67 -2.06 -17.73
C LYS A 320 0.86 -2.37 -19.21
N ASP A 321 1.75 -1.61 -19.84
CA ASP A 321 2.14 -1.76 -21.26
C ASP A 321 0.93 -1.75 -22.20
N SER A 322 0.00 -0.84 -21.91
CA SER A 322 -1.27 -0.76 -22.61
C SER A 322 -1.09 -0.32 -24.06
N PHE A 323 -1.69 -1.06 -24.99
CA PHE A 323 -1.79 -0.70 -26.40
C PHE A 323 -3.26 -0.43 -26.74
N VAL A 324 -3.54 0.76 -27.27
CA VAL A 324 -4.90 1.20 -27.63
C VAL A 324 -4.93 1.54 -29.11
N ASP A 325 -5.84 0.91 -29.84
CA ASP A 325 -6.17 1.26 -31.22
C ASP A 325 -7.69 1.20 -31.47
N TYR A 326 -8.12 1.34 -32.72
CA TYR A 326 -9.54 1.32 -33.10
C TYR A 326 -10.27 0.00 -32.78
N ARG A 327 -9.53 -1.08 -32.51
CA ARG A 327 -10.07 -2.40 -32.15
C ARG A 327 -10.29 -2.54 -30.64
N GLY A 328 -9.65 -1.71 -29.83
CA GLY A 328 -9.81 -1.69 -28.37
C GLY A 328 -8.51 -1.52 -27.59
N LEU A 329 -8.51 -2.03 -26.35
CA LEU A 329 -7.40 -1.97 -25.39
C LEU A 329 -6.81 -3.37 -25.17
N ILE A 330 -5.49 -3.48 -25.24
CA ILE A 330 -4.70 -4.60 -24.71
C ILE A 330 -3.92 -4.07 -23.52
N THR A 331 -3.99 -4.75 -22.37
CA THR A 331 -3.23 -4.38 -21.17
C THR A 331 -2.78 -5.62 -20.41
N ASN A 332 -1.66 -5.54 -19.70
CA ASN A 332 -1.01 -6.69 -19.07
C ASN A 332 -0.97 -6.58 -17.55
N PHE A 333 -1.26 -7.68 -16.86
CA PHE A 333 -1.04 -7.83 -15.42
C PHE A 333 0.08 -8.83 -15.19
N TYR A 334 1.08 -8.41 -14.43
CA TYR A 334 2.24 -9.24 -14.09
C TYR A 334 2.11 -9.72 -12.66
N PHE A 335 2.39 -11.00 -12.44
CA PHE A 335 2.34 -11.63 -11.13
C PHE A 335 3.72 -12.22 -10.80
N ASP A 336 4.18 -11.97 -9.57
CA ASP A 336 5.46 -12.51 -9.07
C ASP A 336 5.36 -13.99 -8.66
N GLU A 337 4.14 -14.54 -8.65
CA GLU A 337 3.83 -15.92 -8.32
C GLU A 337 2.99 -16.57 -9.43
N GLU A 338 3.11 -17.89 -9.59
CA GLU A 338 2.31 -18.63 -10.57
C GLU A 338 0.83 -18.62 -10.18
N ILE A 339 -0.03 -18.25 -11.13
CA ILE A 339 -1.48 -18.43 -11.01
C ILE A 339 -1.81 -19.82 -11.52
N THR A 340 -2.19 -20.72 -10.61
CA THR A 340 -2.51 -22.12 -10.93
C THR A 340 -4.01 -22.37 -11.00
N SER A 341 -4.85 -21.41 -10.56
CA SER A 341 -6.31 -21.49 -10.65
C SER A 341 -6.97 -20.12 -10.83
N ILE A 342 -8.05 -20.09 -11.61
CA ILE A 342 -8.88 -18.91 -11.87
C ILE A 342 -10.34 -19.24 -11.54
N GLY A 343 -10.91 -18.55 -10.57
CA GLY A 343 -12.34 -18.60 -10.26
C GLY A 343 -13.11 -17.50 -10.99
N TYR A 344 -14.09 -17.87 -11.80
CA TYR A 344 -15.05 -16.93 -12.38
C TYR A 344 -16.19 -16.65 -11.40
N VAL A 345 -16.47 -15.38 -11.11
CA VAL A 345 -17.52 -14.99 -10.16
C VAL A 345 -18.44 -13.94 -10.78
N ASP A 346 -19.72 -14.31 -10.93
CA ASP A 346 -20.83 -13.41 -11.28
C ASP A 346 -21.55 -12.98 -9.99
N SER A 347 -21.73 -11.66 -9.81
CA SER A 347 -22.37 -11.06 -8.64
C SER A 347 -23.38 -10.01 -9.05
N LYS A 348 -24.54 -10.02 -8.38
CA LYS A 348 -25.60 -9.05 -8.61
C LYS A 348 -25.40 -7.77 -7.81
N LYS A 349 -25.85 -6.65 -8.36
CA LYS A 349 -25.94 -5.38 -7.63
C LYS A 349 -26.65 -5.58 -6.29
N GLY A 350 -26.04 -5.04 -5.22
CA GLY A 350 -26.55 -5.12 -3.86
C GLY A 350 -26.17 -6.40 -3.10
N SER A 351 -25.54 -7.37 -3.76
CA SER A 351 -25.04 -8.57 -3.08
C SER A 351 -23.77 -8.28 -2.27
N ILE A 352 -23.53 -9.14 -1.28
CA ILE A 352 -22.31 -9.15 -0.47
C ILE A 352 -21.59 -10.47 -0.74
N ARG A 353 -20.28 -10.42 -0.98
CA ARG A 353 -19.41 -11.61 -0.97
C ARG A 353 -18.22 -11.37 -0.05
N GLY A 354 -17.54 -12.42 0.38
CA GLY A 354 -16.43 -12.28 1.33
C GLY A 354 -16.87 -12.60 2.75
N ASN A 355 -16.65 -11.66 3.69
CA ASN A 355 -16.78 -11.88 5.14
C ASN A 355 -15.89 -13.04 5.63
N HIS A 356 -14.66 -13.10 5.13
CA HIS A 356 -13.64 -14.08 5.50
C HIS A 356 -12.22 -13.53 5.31
N TYR A 357 -11.22 -14.32 5.67
CA TYR A 357 -9.81 -14.09 5.37
C TYR A 357 -9.10 -15.39 4.99
N HIS A 358 -7.90 -15.26 4.42
CA HIS A 358 -7.03 -16.37 4.05
C HIS A 358 -5.73 -16.32 4.86
N PRO A 359 -5.38 -17.32 5.70
CA PRO A 359 -4.19 -17.24 6.56
C PRO A 359 -2.84 -17.30 5.80
N ILE A 360 -2.82 -17.93 4.63
CA ILE A 360 -1.60 -18.24 3.87
C ILE A 360 -1.61 -17.59 2.48
N GLN A 361 -2.75 -17.61 1.80
CA GLN A 361 -2.84 -17.21 0.40
C GLN A 361 -3.09 -15.71 0.23
N THR A 362 -2.43 -15.11 -0.77
CA THR A 362 -2.77 -13.78 -1.26
C THR A 362 -3.91 -13.92 -2.26
N GLN A 363 -5.00 -13.17 -2.06
CA GLN A 363 -6.12 -13.17 -2.99
C GLN A 363 -5.97 -12.07 -4.02
N LYS A 364 -6.17 -12.40 -5.29
CA LYS A 364 -6.05 -11.45 -6.41
C LYS A 364 -7.36 -11.45 -7.19
N CYS A 365 -8.08 -10.35 -7.21
CA CYS A 365 -9.39 -10.22 -7.85
C CYS A 365 -9.33 -9.18 -8.97
N LEU A 366 -9.36 -9.63 -10.22
CA LEU A 366 -9.46 -8.76 -11.39
C LEU A 366 -10.93 -8.50 -11.70
N LEU A 367 -11.38 -7.25 -11.61
CA LEU A 367 -12.75 -6.90 -11.93
C LEU A 367 -12.89 -6.69 -13.44
N ILE A 368 -13.61 -7.60 -14.11
CA ILE A 368 -13.82 -7.58 -15.56
C ILE A 368 -14.96 -6.65 -15.95
N LYS A 369 -15.98 -6.54 -15.10
CA LYS A 369 -17.14 -5.69 -15.34
C LYS A 369 -17.74 -5.18 -14.03
N GLY A 370 -18.23 -3.95 -14.05
CA GLY A 370 -19.03 -3.36 -12.99
C GLY A 370 -18.20 -2.67 -11.92
N LYS A 371 -18.68 -2.66 -10.67
CA LYS A 371 -18.07 -1.92 -9.56
C LYS A 371 -18.45 -2.49 -8.21
N TYR A 372 -17.50 -2.55 -7.29
CA TYR A 372 -17.79 -2.90 -5.89
C TYR A 372 -16.95 -2.09 -4.90
N ILE A 373 -17.44 -2.02 -3.66
CA ILE A 373 -16.68 -1.53 -2.52
C ILE A 373 -15.96 -2.73 -1.90
N SER A 374 -14.63 -2.70 -1.88
CA SER A 374 -13.80 -3.62 -1.11
C SER A 374 -13.68 -3.08 0.30
N ILE A 375 -14.02 -3.88 1.30
CA ILE A 375 -13.92 -3.56 2.73
C ILE A 375 -12.91 -4.52 3.33
N THR A 376 -11.85 -4.01 3.95
CA THR A 376 -10.73 -4.81 4.45
C THR A 376 -10.33 -4.46 5.87
N LYS A 377 -9.72 -5.42 6.58
CA LYS A 377 -9.10 -5.23 7.89
C LYS A 377 -7.97 -6.24 8.09
N ASN A 378 -6.78 -5.77 8.44
CA ASN A 378 -5.66 -6.64 8.81
C ASN A 378 -5.89 -7.23 10.20
N LEU A 379 -5.88 -8.56 10.30
CA LEU A 379 -6.09 -9.28 11.57
C LEU A 379 -4.79 -9.52 12.35
N LEU A 380 -3.61 -9.31 11.74
CA LEU A 380 -2.32 -9.41 12.43
C LEU A 380 -1.92 -8.13 13.16
N ASP A 381 -2.63 -7.03 12.92
CA ASP A 381 -2.38 -5.73 13.53
C ASP A 381 -3.61 -5.28 14.34
N ASP A 382 -3.51 -5.36 15.67
CA ASP A 382 -4.56 -4.91 16.60
C ASP A 382 -4.90 -3.42 16.44
N SER A 383 -3.97 -2.62 15.91
CA SER A 383 -4.17 -1.20 15.64
C SER A 383 -4.95 -0.94 14.35
N SER A 384 -5.03 -1.94 13.46
CA SER A 384 -5.75 -1.88 12.19
C SER A 384 -7.22 -1.56 12.39
N VAL A 385 -7.74 -0.82 11.43
CA VAL A 385 -9.14 -0.40 11.33
C VAL A 385 -9.77 -1.00 10.09
N VAL A 386 -11.10 -0.96 10.03
CA VAL A 386 -11.81 -1.30 8.80
C VAL A 386 -11.56 -0.18 7.79
N GLU A 387 -11.16 -0.56 6.59
CA GLU A 387 -10.92 0.35 5.46
C GLU A 387 -11.79 -0.03 4.28
N THR A 388 -12.18 0.96 3.48
CA THR A 388 -12.92 0.76 2.25
C THR A 388 -12.14 1.29 1.05
N ARG A 389 -12.33 0.66 -0.11
CA ARG A 389 -11.81 1.09 -1.41
C ARG A 389 -12.84 0.79 -2.50
N ILE A 390 -12.87 1.61 -3.55
CA ILE A 390 -13.65 1.31 -4.75
C ILE A 390 -12.77 0.53 -5.70
N ILE A 391 -13.31 -0.58 -6.21
CA ILE A 391 -12.72 -1.35 -7.29
C ILE A 391 -13.57 -1.13 -8.53
N ASN A 392 -12.93 -0.60 -9.58
CA ASN A 392 -13.52 -0.30 -10.88
C ASN A 392 -13.16 -1.38 -11.90
N GLU A 393 -13.90 -1.40 -13.00
CA GLU A 393 -13.62 -2.24 -14.15
C GLU A 393 -12.17 -2.08 -14.63
N GLY A 394 -11.50 -3.21 -14.88
CA GLY A 394 -10.09 -3.26 -15.27
C GLY A 394 -9.12 -3.18 -14.10
N GLU A 395 -9.57 -3.02 -12.85
CA GLU A 395 -8.67 -3.01 -11.69
C GLU A 395 -8.46 -4.39 -11.08
N LEU A 396 -7.21 -4.66 -10.70
CA LEU A 396 -6.80 -5.83 -9.94
C LEU A 396 -6.65 -5.46 -8.46
N SER A 397 -7.54 -5.99 -7.63
CA SER A 397 -7.42 -5.95 -6.17
C SER A 397 -6.50 -7.08 -5.69
N ILE A 398 -5.49 -6.77 -4.88
CA ILE A 398 -4.57 -7.74 -4.27
C ILE A 398 -4.66 -7.62 -2.76
N ILE A 399 -5.22 -8.64 -2.12
CA ILE A 399 -5.49 -8.72 -0.68
C ILE A 399 -4.50 -9.71 -0.05
N LYS A 400 -3.75 -9.25 0.95
CA LYS A 400 -2.70 -10.05 1.60
C LYS A 400 -3.28 -11.12 2.54
N PRO A 401 -2.48 -12.15 2.90
CA PRO A 401 -2.90 -13.12 3.91
C PRO A 401 -3.25 -12.44 5.24
N ASN A 402 -4.17 -13.03 6.00
CA ASN A 402 -4.70 -12.53 7.27
C ASN A 402 -5.41 -11.17 7.19
N VAL A 403 -5.78 -10.73 5.99
CA VAL A 403 -6.67 -9.59 5.79
C VAL A 403 -8.09 -10.10 5.60
N ALA A 404 -8.94 -9.82 6.57
CA ALA A 404 -10.38 -10.01 6.41
C ALA A 404 -10.88 -9.06 5.34
N HIS A 405 -11.74 -9.56 4.45
CA HIS A 405 -12.25 -8.77 3.35
C HIS A 405 -13.70 -9.09 3.02
N THR A 406 -14.41 -8.10 2.49
CA THR A 406 -15.80 -8.17 2.07
C THR A 406 -16.01 -7.28 0.86
N MET A 407 -16.81 -7.74 -0.10
CA MET A 407 -17.14 -7.05 -1.33
C MET A 407 -18.63 -6.70 -1.29
N VAL A 408 -18.96 -5.42 -1.44
CA VAL A 408 -20.33 -4.92 -1.57
C VAL A 408 -20.51 -4.40 -2.98
N PHE A 409 -21.32 -5.09 -3.79
CA PHE A 409 -21.44 -4.80 -5.23
C PHE A 409 -22.39 -3.63 -5.50
N LEU A 410 -21.88 -2.59 -6.16
CA LEU A 410 -22.64 -1.39 -6.54
C LEU A 410 -23.36 -1.55 -7.88
N GLU A 411 -22.88 -2.47 -8.70
CA GLU A 411 -23.36 -2.82 -10.04
C GLU A 411 -23.38 -4.34 -10.20
N ASP A 412 -24.03 -4.85 -11.25
CA ASP A 412 -23.84 -6.25 -11.67
C ASP A 412 -22.38 -6.41 -12.14
N SER A 413 -21.68 -7.37 -11.58
CA SER A 413 -20.23 -7.49 -11.70
C SER A 413 -19.75 -8.88 -12.03
N ILE A 414 -18.70 -8.93 -12.86
CA ILE A 414 -17.95 -10.15 -13.18
C ILE A 414 -16.52 -9.92 -12.73
N LEU A 415 -15.99 -10.81 -11.90
CA LEU A 415 -14.58 -10.78 -11.48
C LEU A 415 -13.92 -12.15 -11.63
N LEU A 416 -12.62 -12.12 -11.93
CA LEU A 416 -11.75 -13.29 -11.93
C LEU A 416 -10.95 -13.28 -10.64
N ASN A 417 -11.10 -14.31 -9.82
CA ASN A 417 -10.27 -14.52 -8.64
C ASN A 417 -9.11 -15.46 -9.00
N LEU A 418 -7.90 -14.91 -8.99
CA LEU A 418 -6.66 -15.53 -9.41
C LEU A 418 -5.90 -16.01 -8.16
N VAL A 419 -5.65 -17.31 -8.04
CA VAL A 419 -5.01 -17.90 -6.85
C VAL A 419 -3.92 -18.91 -7.22
N ASN A 420 -2.99 -19.11 -6.30
CA ASN A 420 -2.03 -20.19 -6.34
C ASN A 420 -2.48 -21.32 -5.39
N GLY A 421 -2.89 -22.47 -5.95
CA GLY A 421 -3.35 -23.66 -5.23
C GLY A 421 -4.80 -24.06 -5.54
N GLY A 422 -5.12 -25.35 -5.36
CA GLY A 422 -6.47 -25.89 -5.61
C GLY A 422 -7.51 -25.39 -4.59
N ARG A 423 -8.70 -25.01 -5.07
CA ARG A 423 -9.88 -24.78 -4.22
C ARG A 423 -10.64 -26.09 -4.04
N GLU A 424 -10.14 -26.97 -3.18
CA GLU A 424 -10.98 -28.06 -2.71
C GLU A 424 -12.09 -27.46 -1.84
N HIS A 425 -13.32 -27.45 -2.36
CA HIS A 425 -14.48 -26.86 -1.68
C HIS A 425 -14.75 -27.55 -0.33
N GLU A 426 -14.29 -28.80 -0.17
CA GLU A 426 -14.35 -29.58 1.06
C GLU A 426 -13.54 -28.93 2.22
N ASN A 427 -12.57 -28.06 1.92
CA ASN A 427 -11.74 -27.37 2.92
C ASN A 427 -12.19 -25.93 3.23
N TYR A 428 -13.33 -25.49 2.70
CA TYR A 428 -13.91 -24.18 3.01
C TYR A 428 -14.34 -24.10 4.48
N GLY A 429 -13.69 -23.23 5.27
CA GLY A 429 -13.97 -23.08 6.70
C GLY A 429 -13.09 -23.87 7.67
N ILE A 430 -12.11 -24.66 7.18
CA ILE A 430 -11.30 -25.55 8.02
C ILE A 430 -9.83 -25.08 8.13
N THR A 431 -9.15 -24.78 7.01
CA THR A 431 -7.70 -24.41 7.04
C THR A 431 -7.31 -23.22 6.15
N HIS A 432 -7.98 -22.97 5.03
CA HIS A 432 -7.55 -21.98 4.03
C HIS A 432 -8.41 -20.71 3.93
N THR A 433 -9.67 -20.78 4.33
CA THR A 433 -10.61 -19.65 4.32
C THR A 433 -11.40 -19.65 5.62
N LEU A 434 -11.22 -18.61 6.43
CA LEU A 434 -11.81 -18.53 7.77
C LEU A 434 -12.80 -17.38 7.84
N GLN A 435 -14.01 -17.65 8.32
CA GLN A 435 -15.07 -16.65 8.39
C GLN A 435 -14.70 -15.51 9.35
N HIS A 436 -14.93 -14.28 8.91
CA HIS A 436 -14.78 -13.07 9.70
C HIS A 436 -15.72 -12.00 9.15
N LYS A 437 -16.84 -11.79 9.84
CA LYS A 437 -17.87 -10.86 9.38
C LYS A 437 -17.44 -9.41 9.61
N LEU A 438 -17.16 -8.68 8.53
CA LEU A 438 -16.88 -7.23 8.56
C LEU A 438 -18.13 -6.40 8.35
N VAL A 439 -19.03 -6.86 7.48
CA VAL A 439 -20.21 -6.10 7.04
C VAL A 439 -21.46 -6.97 7.15
N ASP A 440 -22.50 -6.41 7.76
CA ASP A 440 -23.84 -6.97 7.76
C ASP A 440 -24.74 -6.32 6.69
N ASN A 441 -25.95 -6.83 6.52
CA ASN A 441 -26.87 -6.34 5.48
C ASN A 441 -27.24 -4.86 5.69
N LYS A 442 -27.41 -4.42 6.95
CA LYS A 442 -27.73 -3.01 7.28
C LYS A 442 -26.61 -2.08 6.80
N MET A 443 -25.35 -2.43 7.10
CA MET A 443 -24.19 -1.66 6.67
C MET A 443 -24.01 -1.71 5.15
N ALA A 444 -24.23 -2.86 4.50
CA ALA A 444 -24.15 -2.96 3.04
C ALA A 444 -25.17 -2.07 2.34
N GLU A 445 -26.44 -2.10 2.77
CA GLU A 445 -27.49 -1.22 2.25
C GLU A 445 -27.14 0.26 2.45
N PHE A 446 -26.59 0.62 3.62
CA PHE A 446 -26.10 1.96 3.88
C PHE A 446 -24.99 2.37 2.90
N LEU A 447 -23.98 1.51 2.70
CA LEU A 447 -22.87 1.76 1.79
C LEU A 447 -23.35 1.93 0.35
N ILE A 448 -24.21 1.03 -0.15
CA ILE A 448 -24.74 1.10 -1.51
C ILE A 448 -25.43 2.44 -1.79
N LYS A 449 -26.16 2.97 -0.81
CA LYS A 449 -26.92 4.22 -0.95
C LYS A 449 -26.07 5.47 -0.75
N ASN A 450 -25.09 5.43 0.17
CA ASN A 450 -24.47 6.63 0.73
C ASN A 450 -22.96 6.75 0.46
N TYR A 451 -22.34 5.76 -0.18
CA TYR A 451 -20.92 5.79 -0.52
C TYR A 451 -20.65 6.71 -1.72
N LYS A 452 -19.63 7.56 -1.59
CA LYS A 452 -19.21 8.53 -2.60
C LYS A 452 -17.96 8.05 -3.32
N HIS A 453 -18.18 7.63 -4.56
CA HIS A 453 -17.16 7.08 -5.45
C HIS A 453 -16.72 8.08 -6.53
N THR A 454 -17.15 9.34 -6.43
CA THR A 454 -16.69 10.46 -7.28
C THR A 454 -16.35 11.67 -6.40
N CYS A 455 -15.45 12.51 -6.91
CA CYS A 455 -15.07 13.74 -6.24
C CYS A 455 -16.23 14.75 -6.24
N ARG A 456 -16.58 15.31 -5.09
CA ARG A 456 -17.63 16.35 -4.98
C ARG A 456 -17.24 17.69 -5.62
N CYS A 457 -15.95 17.88 -5.89
CA CYS A 457 -15.41 19.12 -6.45
C CYS A 457 -15.31 19.09 -7.98
N CYS A 458 -14.78 18.00 -8.57
CA CYS A 458 -14.55 17.92 -10.02
C CYS A 458 -15.14 16.67 -10.69
N ASN A 459 -15.92 15.86 -9.97
CA ASN A 459 -16.52 14.60 -10.44
C ASN A 459 -15.54 13.48 -10.86
N SER A 460 -14.23 13.66 -10.67
CA SER A 460 -13.24 12.61 -10.94
C SER A 460 -13.49 11.35 -10.09
N LYS A 461 -13.21 10.18 -10.66
CA LYS A 461 -13.25 8.87 -9.97
C LYS A 461 -11.92 8.52 -9.29
N ASN A 462 -10.88 9.32 -9.52
CA ASN A 462 -9.52 9.04 -9.06
C ASN A 462 -9.32 9.51 -7.61
N LEU A 463 -9.92 8.78 -6.67
CA LEU A 463 -9.86 9.04 -5.24
C LEU A 463 -8.88 8.07 -4.56
N GLU A 464 -7.99 8.59 -3.72
CA GLU A 464 -7.06 7.80 -2.91
C GLU A 464 -7.39 7.92 -1.43
N LEU A 465 -7.43 6.79 -0.72
CA LEU A 465 -7.59 6.77 0.73
C LEU A 465 -6.35 7.37 1.39
N VAL A 466 -6.54 8.45 2.17
CA VAL A 466 -5.46 9.09 2.93
C VAL A 466 -5.49 8.63 4.38
N VAL A 467 -6.63 8.77 5.05
CA VAL A 467 -6.78 8.43 6.48
C VAL A 467 -8.06 7.63 6.67
N SER A 468 -7.96 6.45 7.28
CA SER A 468 -9.11 5.75 7.84
C SER A 468 -9.08 5.85 9.36
N LEU A 469 -10.18 6.33 9.94
CA LEU A 469 -10.42 6.28 11.38
C LEU A 469 -11.26 5.04 11.77
N GLY A 470 -11.54 4.16 10.81
CA GLY A 470 -12.43 3.02 10.97
C GLY A 470 -13.90 3.42 11.03
N ASN A 471 -14.71 2.56 11.66
CA ASN A 471 -16.10 2.87 11.93
C ASN A 471 -16.23 3.69 13.21
N SER A 472 -16.87 4.85 13.12
CA SER A 472 -17.09 5.76 14.25
C SER A 472 -18.58 6.06 14.43
N PRO A 473 -19.05 6.26 15.67
CA PRO A 473 -20.39 6.83 15.90
C PRO A 473 -20.45 8.30 15.46
N LEU A 474 -21.67 8.82 15.37
CA LEU A 474 -21.91 10.24 15.10
C LEU A 474 -21.41 11.11 16.26
N ALA A 475 -20.64 12.14 15.91
CA ALA A 475 -19.85 12.93 16.86
C ALA A 475 -20.71 13.66 17.91
N ASN A 476 -21.88 14.17 17.53
CA ASN A 476 -22.78 14.96 18.38
C ASN A 476 -23.93 14.15 19.03
N ASN A 477 -24.10 12.86 18.68
CA ASN A 477 -25.21 12.04 19.18
C ASN A 477 -24.84 11.38 20.52
N LEU A 478 -24.70 12.21 21.56
CA LEU A 478 -24.43 11.77 22.93
C LEU A 478 -25.57 10.90 23.48
N LEU A 479 -25.22 9.87 24.25
CA LEU A 479 -26.17 8.92 24.82
C LEU A 479 -26.73 9.41 26.15
N ASP A 480 -28.02 9.18 26.40
CA ASP A 480 -28.66 9.48 27.68
C ASP A 480 -28.33 8.39 28.73
N THR A 481 -28.06 7.16 28.29
CA THR A 481 -27.63 6.07 29.16
C THR A 481 -26.38 5.35 28.65
N LYS A 482 -25.59 4.77 29.55
CA LYS A 482 -24.33 4.07 29.22
C LYS A 482 -24.49 2.93 28.21
N ASN A 483 -25.65 2.27 28.21
CA ASN A 483 -25.94 1.07 27.41
C ASN A 483 -26.89 1.34 26.25
N GLU A 484 -27.20 2.61 25.98
CA GLU A 484 -27.99 2.99 24.81
C GLU A 484 -27.30 2.52 23.52
N LYS A 485 -28.09 1.99 22.58
CA LYS A 485 -27.58 1.56 21.28
C LYS A 485 -27.27 2.78 20.42
N PHE A 486 -26.22 2.69 19.61
CA PHE A 486 -25.83 3.71 18.64
C PHE A 486 -25.39 3.05 17.35
N ASP A 487 -25.55 3.77 16.24
CA ASP A 487 -25.04 3.36 14.94
C ASP A 487 -23.60 3.84 14.76
N ILE A 488 -22.85 3.09 13.95
CA ILE A 488 -21.48 3.40 13.54
C ILE A 488 -21.43 3.48 12.02
N PHE A 489 -20.57 4.34 11.51
CA PHE A 489 -20.41 4.56 10.07
C PHE A 489 -18.92 4.66 9.73
N PRO A 490 -18.51 4.24 8.52
CA PRO A 490 -17.14 4.47 8.06
C PRO A 490 -16.77 5.94 8.17
N LEU A 491 -15.55 6.20 8.61
CA LEU A 491 -15.02 7.55 8.75
C LEU A 491 -13.64 7.61 8.11
N GLU A 492 -13.64 7.88 6.81
CA GLU A 492 -12.47 7.76 5.97
C GLU A 492 -12.37 8.98 5.07
N MET A 493 -11.19 9.58 5.03
CA MET A 493 -10.88 10.74 4.20
C MET A 493 -10.09 10.30 2.98
N PHE A 494 -10.65 10.62 1.82
CA PHE A 494 -10.04 10.42 0.51
C PHE A 494 -9.56 11.75 -0.06
N VAL A 495 -8.53 11.71 -0.89
CA VAL A 495 -8.07 12.85 -1.69
C VAL A 495 -8.28 12.54 -3.18
N CYS A 496 -8.82 13.51 -3.92
CA CYS A 496 -8.88 13.43 -5.37
C CYS A 496 -7.51 13.71 -6.00
N LYS A 497 -7.00 12.82 -6.86
CA LYS A 497 -5.70 13.02 -7.53
C LYS A 497 -5.71 14.13 -8.59
N GLU A 498 -6.90 14.54 -9.05
CA GLU A 498 -7.05 15.63 -10.04
C GLU A 498 -7.09 17.01 -9.37
N CYS A 499 -8.09 17.29 -8.53
CA CYS A 499 -8.29 18.60 -7.91
C CYS A 499 -7.77 18.74 -6.47
N PHE A 500 -7.24 17.67 -5.89
CA PHE A 500 -6.74 17.62 -4.50
C PHE A 500 -7.77 17.98 -3.42
N ASN A 501 -9.07 17.98 -3.75
CA ASN A 501 -10.13 18.06 -2.74
C ASN A 501 -10.07 16.83 -1.82
N CYS A 502 -10.10 17.07 -0.51
CA CYS A 502 -10.25 16.01 0.47
C CYS A 502 -11.72 15.88 0.87
N GLN A 503 -12.21 14.64 0.98
CA GLN A 503 -13.62 14.39 1.21
C GLN A 503 -13.86 13.06 1.95
N LEU A 504 -15.01 12.91 2.60
CA LEU A 504 -15.39 11.65 3.23
C LEU A 504 -15.92 10.62 2.22
N SER A 505 -15.64 9.34 2.51
CA SER A 505 -16.09 8.18 1.71
C SER A 505 -17.60 7.97 1.71
N VAL A 506 -18.30 8.43 2.75
CA VAL A 506 -19.75 8.29 2.89
C VAL A 506 -20.40 9.62 3.28
N VAL A 507 -21.69 9.75 3.01
CA VAL A 507 -22.55 10.83 3.54
C VAL A 507 -23.60 10.22 4.44
N VAL A 508 -23.54 10.52 5.73
CA VAL A 508 -24.65 10.14 6.61
C VAL A 508 -25.84 11.04 6.27
N PRO A 509 -27.06 10.50 6.09
CA PRO A 509 -28.24 11.31 5.83
C PRO A 509 -28.43 12.41 6.88
N PRO A 510 -28.61 13.69 6.49
CA PRO A 510 -28.71 14.83 7.41
C PRO A 510 -29.76 14.64 8.52
N LYS A 511 -30.90 14.02 8.21
CA LYS A 511 -31.95 13.70 9.17
C LYS A 511 -31.44 12.89 10.38
N ILE A 512 -30.51 11.96 10.15
CA ILE A 512 -29.94 11.11 11.22
C ILE A 512 -28.99 11.93 12.12
N MET A 513 -28.30 12.93 11.55
CA MET A 513 -27.33 13.76 12.27
C MET A 513 -27.99 14.93 13.02
N PHE A 514 -28.97 15.60 12.40
CA PHE A 514 -29.45 16.91 12.86
C PHE A 514 -30.81 16.90 13.57
N ASP A 515 -31.58 15.80 13.55
CA ASP A 515 -32.90 15.76 14.22
C ASP A 515 -32.82 15.99 15.75
N LYS A 516 -31.65 15.74 16.37
CA LYS A 516 -31.35 16.02 17.79
C LYS A 516 -30.16 17.00 17.95
N TYR A 517 -30.07 18.03 17.11
CA TYR A 517 -28.94 18.96 17.14
C TYR A 517 -28.93 19.84 18.41
N LEU A 518 -27.87 19.72 19.21
CA LEU A 518 -27.71 20.41 20.50
C LEU A 518 -26.75 21.62 20.44
N TYR A 519 -26.31 22.04 19.25
CA TYR A 519 -25.32 23.10 19.08
C TYR A 519 -25.98 24.45 18.75
N LEU A 520 -25.74 25.44 19.62
CA LEU A 520 -26.16 26.83 19.46
C LEU A 520 -24.92 27.73 19.32
N SER A 521 -24.81 28.43 18.19
CA SER A 521 -23.63 29.26 17.87
C SER A 521 -23.46 30.46 18.82
N SER A 522 -24.55 31.03 19.34
CA SER A 522 -24.52 32.19 20.24
C SER A 522 -24.02 31.90 21.66
N THR A 523 -23.71 30.65 22.01
CA THR A 523 -23.26 30.28 23.37
C THR A 523 -21.83 30.70 23.70
N THR A 524 -21.03 31.08 22.70
CA THR A 524 -19.64 31.49 22.88
C THR A 524 -19.42 32.96 22.51
N ASP A 525 -18.96 33.78 23.46
CA ASP A 525 -18.69 35.21 23.26
C ASP A 525 -17.68 35.49 22.14
N SER A 526 -16.75 34.57 21.89
CA SER A 526 -15.78 34.69 20.79
C SER A 526 -16.46 34.71 19.42
N PHE A 527 -17.49 33.89 19.21
CA PHE A 527 -18.22 33.83 17.94
C PHE A 527 -19.08 35.06 17.70
N LYS A 528 -19.71 35.61 18.75
CA LYS A 528 -20.40 36.91 18.65
C LYS A 528 -19.43 38.00 18.20
N LYS A 529 -18.30 38.14 18.89
CA LYS A 529 -17.25 39.12 18.54
C LYS A 529 -16.73 38.94 17.12
N HIS A 530 -16.57 37.69 16.67
CA HIS A 530 -16.15 37.36 15.30
C HIS A 530 -17.10 37.95 14.26
N PHE A 531 -18.41 37.70 14.37
CA PHE A 531 -19.39 38.19 13.40
C PHE A 531 -19.63 39.70 13.49
N HIS A 532 -19.64 40.32 14.68
CA HIS A 532 -19.66 41.79 14.78
C HIS A 532 -18.44 42.43 14.11
N THR A 533 -17.25 41.83 14.28
CA THR A 533 -16.02 42.32 13.65
C THR A 533 -16.09 42.15 12.13
N LEU A 534 -16.64 41.04 11.65
CA LEU A 534 -16.87 40.80 10.23
C LEU A 534 -17.82 41.85 9.63
N VAL A 535 -19.00 42.06 10.22
CA VAL A 535 -19.97 43.03 9.69
C VAL A 535 -19.39 44.45 9.62
N LYS A 536 -18.67 44.89 10.66
CA LYS A 536 -17.96 46.19 10.64
C LYS A 536 -16.95 46.27 9.49
N LYS A 537 -16.25 45.18 9.23
CA LYS A 537 -15.29 45.09 8.12
C LYS A 537 -15.98 45.11 6.76
N LEU A 538 -17.05 44.34 6.58
CA LEU A 538 -17.82 44.30 5.33
C LEU A 538 -18.37 45.69 4.98
N ASN A 539 -18.89 46.42 5.98
CA ASN A 539 -19.35 47.81 5.81
C ASN A 539 -18.19 48.75 5.44
N LYS A 540 -17.03 48.63 6.10
CA LYS A 540 -15.84 49.44 5.79
C LYS A 540 -15.27 49.17 4.38
N GLU A 541 -15.41 47.95 3.90
CA GLU A 541 -14.97 47.53 2.56
C GLU A 541 -16.03 47.79 1.47
N ASN A 542 -17.14 48.47 1.82
CA ASN A 542 -18.27 48.76 0.92
C ASN A 542 -18.87 47.49 0.25
N LEU A 543 -18.85 46.37 0.96
CA LEU A 543 -19.52 45.13 0.52
C LEU A 543 -20.98 45.08 0.94
N ILE A 544 -21.34 45.87 1.96
CA ILE A 544 -22.71 46.05 2.45
C ILE A 544 -22.92 47.52 2.84
N ASP A 545 -24.16 47.96 2.75
CA ASP A 545 -24.68 49.22 3.26
C ASP A 545 -26.18 49.06 3.64
N LYS A 546 -26.84 50.13 4.07
CA LYS A 546 -28.27 50.12 4.45
C LYS A 546 -29.23 49.74 3.32
N ASN A 547 -28.80 49.84 2.06
CA ASN A 547 -29.62 49.48 0.89
C ASN A 547 -29.35 48.04 0.42
N SER A 548 -28.37 47.38 1.02
CA SER A 548 -27.95 46.05 0.62
C SER A 548 -28.93 44.98 1.12
N PHE A 549 -29.10 43.94 0.31
CA PHE A 549 -29.78 42.71 0.69
C PHE A 549 -28.78 41.56 0.90
N VAL A 550 -28.82 40.96 2.09
CA VAL A 550 -27.91 39.89 2.52
C VAL A 550 -28.69 38.60 2.78
N VAL A 551 -28.20 37.48 2.25
CA VAL A 551 -28.78 36.14 2.53
C VAL A 551 -27.74 35.24 3.17
N ASP A 552 -28.05 34.68 4.35
CA ASP A 552 -27.15 33.79 5.08
C ASP A 552 -27.67 32.34 5.04
N ILE A 553 -26.88 31.45 4.44
CA ILE A 553 -27.18 30.02 4.28
C ILE A 553 -26.72 29.29 5.54
N GLY A 554 -27.66 28.59 6.19
CA GLY A 554 -27.48 27.93 7.49
C GLY A 554 -27.22 28.95 8.60
N SER A 555 -28.09 29.96 8.68
CA SER A 555 -27.95 31.11 9.60
C SER A 555 -28.03 30.75 11.09
N ASN A 556 -28.35 29.49 11.42
CA ASN A 556 -28.50 29.02 12.79
C ASN A 556 -29.43 29.93 13.61
N ASP A 557 -29.06 30.25 14.84
CA ASP A 557 -29.79 31.12 15.76
C ASP A 557 -29.72 32.62 15.44
N GLY A 558 -29.24 32.96 14.23
CA GLY A 558 -29.19 34.32 13.68
C GLY A 558 -27.97 35.13 14.08
N ILE A 559 -26.91 34.50 14.61
CA ILE A 559 -25.72 35.19 15.15
C ILE A 559 -25.03 36.17 14.16
N PHE A 560 -25.07 35.89 12.85
CA PHE A 560 -24.55 36.80 11.83
C PHE A 560 -25.58 37.85 11.37
N LEU A 561 -26.88 37.51 11.42
CA LEU A 561 -27.97 38.41 11.05
C LEU A 561 -28.15 39.55 12.07
N GLU A 562 -27.92 39.28 13.35
CA GLU A 562 -28.04 40.24 14.46
C GLU A 562 -27.21 41.53 14.23
N PRO A 563 -25.89 41.48 14.01
CA PRO A 563 -25.10 42.68 13.72
C PRO A 563 -25.44 43.37 12.38
N LEU A 564 -26.03 42.66 11.41
CA LEU A 564 -26.51 43.28 10.16
C LEU A 564 -27.77 44.11 10.42
N GLN A 565 -28.70 43.59 11.22
CA GLN A 565 -29.92 44.29 11.62
C GLN A 565 -29.59 45.55 12.45
N GLU A 566 -28.58 45.51 13.32
CA GLU A 566 -28.08 46.68 14.06
C GLU A 566 -27.62 47.82 13.12
N LEU A 567 -27.12 47.50 11.93
CA LEU A 567 -26.74 48.46 10.89
C LEU A 567 -27.90 48.79 9.93
N SER A 568 -29.11 48.34 10.22
CA SER A 568 -30.30 48.49 9.36
C SER A 568 -30.13 47.91 7.96
N VAL A 569 -29.31 46.86 7.81
CA VAL A 569 -29.15 46.11 6.55
C VAL A 569 -30.28 45.10 6.42
N ASN A 570 -30.90 45.02 5.25
CA ASN A 570 -31.94 44.02 4.98
C ASN A 570 -31.30 42.63 4.88
N CYS A 571 -31.64 41.72 5.79
CA CYS A 571 -31.02 40.40 5.87
C CYS A 571 -32.05 39.28 6.03
N LEU A 572 -31.71 38.11 5.49
CA LEU A 572 -32.55 36.91 5.51
C LEU A 572 -31.72 35.66 5.78
N GLY A 573 -32.11 34.88 6.78
CA GLY A 573 -31.56 33.55 7.03
C GLY A 573 -32.29 32.43 6.29
N VAL A 574 -31.58 31.35 5.95
CA VAL A 574 -32.17 30.07 5.50
C VAL A 574 -31.60 28.95 6.37
N GLU A 575 -32.44 28.34 7.22
CA GLU A 575 -32.01 27.36 8.23
C GLU A 575 -32.93 26.11 8.22
N PRO A 576 -32.42 24.90 7.91
CA PRO A 576 -33.25 23.69 7.88
C PRO A 576 -33.73 23.23 9.27
N ALA A 577 -33.01 23.50 10.35
CA ALA A 577 -33.38 23.07 11.69
C ALA A 577 -34.51 23.96 12.27
N LYS A 578 -35.73 23.41 12.32
CA LYS A 578 -36.94 24.16 12.73
C LYS A 578 -36.80 24.81 14.11
N ASN A 579 -36.35 24.04 15.10
CA ASN A 579 -36.15 24.53 16.47
C ASN A 579 -35.17 25.72 16.54
N ILE A 580 -34.18 25.77 15.64
CA ILE A 580 -33.16 26.82 15.60
C ILE A 580 -33.67 28.04 14.82
N ALA A 581 -34.31 27.81 13.66
CA ALA A 581 -34.96 28.87 12.89
C ALA A 581 -36.02 29.62 13.72
N ASP A 582 -36.77 28.91 14.56
CA ASP A 582 -37.75 29.50 15.48
C ASP A 582 -37.07 30.39 16.54
N ILE A 583 -35.86 30.06 17.00
CA ILE A 583 -35.08 30.91 17.93
C ILE A 583 -34.68 32.23 17.25
N ALA A 584 -34.18 32.17 16.02
CA ALA A 584 -33.82 33.36 15.25
C ALA A 584 -35.04 34.25 14.99
N ASN A 585 -36.15 33.66 14.54
CA ASN A 585 -37.39 34.40 14.27
C ASN A 585 -37.98 35.05 15.54
N LYS A 586 -37.88 34.41 16.71
CA LYS A 586 -38.29 35.01 18.00
C LYS A 586 -37.47 36.24 18.39
N LYS A 587 -36.24 36.37 17.88
CA LYS A 587 -35.40 37.58 18.01
C LYS A 587 -35.69 38.62 16.92
N ASN A 588 -36.76 38.44 16.12
CA ASN A 588 -37.06 39.25 14.94
C ASN A 588 -35.97 39.20 13.84
N LEU A 589 -35.20 38.11 13.77
CA LEU A 589 -34.25 37.84 12.70
C LEU A 589 -34.93 36.93 11.66
N LYS A 590 -35.38 37.52 10.55
CA LYS A 590 -36.18 36.84 9.52
C LYS A 590 -35.42 35.62 8.96
N THR A 591 -35.95 34.44 9.22
CA THR A 591 -35.30 33.17 8.86
C THR A 591 -36.31 32.20 8.24
N ILE A 592 -36.06 31.74 7.02
CA ILE A 592 -36.86 30.72 6.34
C ILE A 592 -36.44 29.34 6.84
N ASN A 593 -37.37 28.57 7.40
CA ASN A 593 -37.10 27.18 7.75
C ASN A 593 -37.12 26.28 6.50
N ALA A 594 -35.98 26.11 5.85
CA ALA A 594 -35.83 25.26 4.67
C ALA A 594 -34.36 24.93 4.38
N TYR A 595 -34.13 23.91 3.54
CA TYR A 595 -32.86 23.72 2.86
C TYR A 595 -32.70 24.74 1.73
N PHE A 596 -31.47 25.23 1.53
CA PHE A 596 -31.15 26.14 0.43
C PHE A 596 -31.14 25.41 -0.92
N ASN A 597 -32.24 25.53 -1.66
CA ASN A 597 -32.44 24.89 -2.96
C ASN A 597 -33.08 25.87 -3.96
N LYS A 598 -33.20 25.45 -5.22
CA LYS A 598 -33.74 26.26 -6.32
C LYS A 598 -35.13 26.85 -6.03
N ASN A 599 -36.01 26.12 -5.36
CA ASN A 599 -37.35 26.60 -5.03
C ASN A 599 -37.30 27.74 -4.00
N ILE A 600 -36.45 27.60 -2.98
CA ILE A 600 -36.23 28.66 -1.98
C ILE A 600 -35.57 29.87 -2.63
N VAL A 601 -34.58 29.68 -3.51
CA VAL A 601 -33.96 30.79 -4.25
C VAL A 601 -34.98 31.53 -5.11
N ASN A 602 -35.83 30.83 -5.87
CA ASN A 602 -36.89 31.46 -6.66
C ASN A 602 -37.86 32.27 -5.80
N LYS A 603 -38.18 31.77 -4.60
CA LYS A 603 -39.01 32.51 -3.64
C LYS A 603 -38.31 33.78 -3.15
N ILE A 604 -37.03 33.69 -2.79
CA ILE A 604 -36.24 34.85 -2.35
C ILE A 604 -36.15 35.90 -3.46
N LEU A 605 -35.85 35.47 -4.69
CA LEU A 605 -35.80 36.36 -5.87
C LEU A 605 -37.13 37.09 -6.10
N LYS A 606 -38.26 36.39 -5.92
CA LYS A 606 -39.59 36.98 -6.06
C LYS A 606 -39.89 38.00 -4.95
N ASP A 607 -39.56 37.66 -3.70
CA ASP A 607 -39.96 38.43 -2.53
C ASP A 607 -39.01 39.60 -2.22
N PHE A 608 -37.72 39.49 -2.59
CA PHE A 608 -36.66 40.44 -2.21
C PHE A 608 -35.76 40.86 -3.37
N GLY A 609 -35.79 40.16 -4.51
CA GLY A 609 -34.85 40.37 -5.60
C GLY A 609 -33.50 39.70 -5.38
N LYS A 610 -32.49 40.19 -6.08
CA LYS A 610 -31.12 39.69 -6.04
C LYS A 610 -30.39 40.16 -4.78
N ALA A 611 -29.44 39.36 -4.31
CA ALA A 611 -28.65 39.65 -3.12
C ALA A 611 -27.30 40.30 -3.48
N ASN A 612 -26.91 41.33 -2.74
CA ASN A 612 -25.59 41.95 -2.82
C ASN A 612 -24.52 41.06 -2.16
N LEU A 613 -24.92 40.35 -1.11
CA LEU A 613 -24.06 39.43 -0.38
C LEU A 613 -24.83 38.14 -0.05
N VAL A 614 -24.22 37.00 -0.40
CA VAL A 614 -24.66 35.69 0.10
C VAL A 614 -23.56 35.14 1.00
N THR A 615 -23.92 34.60 2.16
CA THR A 615 -22.96 34.01 3.11
C THR A 615 -23.25 32.55 3.41
N ALA A 616 -22.21 31.78 3.74
CA ALA A 616 -22.33 30.41 4.22
C ALA A 616 -21.20 30.08 5.22
N PHE A 617 -21.46 30.22 6.51
CA PHE A 617 -20.43 30.04 7.55
C PHE A 617 -20.47 28.63 8.15
N ASN A 618 -19.41 27.84 7.93
CA ASN A 618 -19.28 26.45 8.34
C ASN A 618 -20.33 25.49 7.74
N VAL A 619 -21.13 25.91 6.75
CA VAL A 619 -22.14 25.07 6.08
C VAL A 619 -21.60 24.43 4.81
N PHE A 620 -20.71 25.14 4.10
CA PHE A 620 -20.19 24.68 2.80
C PHE A 620 -19.39 23.37 2.93
N ALA A 621 -18.71 23.15 4.07
CA ALA A 621 -18.03 21.90 4.38
C ALA A 621 -18.97 20.72 4.70
N HIS A 622 -20.24 21.00 5.03
CA HIS A 622 -21.25 20.00 5.42
C HIS A 622 -22.10 19.50 4.27
N SER A 623 -22.03 20.16 3.10
CA SER A 623 -22.89 19.81 1.97
C SER A 623 -22.28 18.76 1.05
N ASP A 624 -23.09 17.77 0.71
CA ASP A 624 -22.81 16.82 -0.37
C ASP A 624 -23.07 17.42 -1.76
N ASN A 625 -24.07 18.31 -1.87
CA ASN A 625 -24.51 18.93 -3.11
C ASN A 625 -23.87 20.31 -3.30
N LEU A 626 -22.53 20.36 -3.38
CA LEU A 626 -21.77 21.60 -3.49
C LEU A 626 -22.12 22.41 -4.74
N HIS A 627 -22.18 21.73 -5.89
CA HIS A 627 -22.52 22.38 -7.16
C HIS A 627 -23.93 22.99 -7.14
N ASP A 628 -24.91 22.32 -6.53
CA ASP A 628 -26.26 22.87 -6.39
C ASP A 628 -26.24 24.15 -5.54
N ILE A 629 -25.49 24.19 -4.45
CA ILE A 629 -25.36 25.41 -3.63
C ILE A 629 -24.74 26.53 -4.47
N ALA A 630 -23.63 26.26 -5.15
CA ALA A 630 -22.93 27.28 -5.94
C ALA A 630 -23.82 27.82 -7.08
N THR A 631 -24.54 26.97 -7.82
CA THR A 631 -25.48 27.39 -8.87
C THR A 631 -26.67 28.17 -8.33
N ASN A 632 -27.17 27.80 -7.15
CA ASN A 632 -28.22 28.55 -6.46
C ASN A 632 -27.71 29.91 -5.98
N VAL A 633 -26.46 30.01 -5.54
CA VAL A 633 -25.80 31.28 -5.20
C VAL A 633 -25.64 32.15 -6.45
N GLU A 634 -25.11 31.62 -7.56
CA GLU A 634 -24.99 32.33 -8.85
C GLU A 634 -26.32 32.94 -9.31
N SER A 635 -27.39 32.15 -9.15
CA SER A 635 -28.76 32.56 -9.48
C SER A 635 -29.31 33.64 -8.55
N LEU A 636 -28.90 33.67 -7.28
CA LEU A 636 -29.38 34.64 -6.29
C LEU A 636 -28.55 35.93 -6.29
N LEU A 637 -27.27 35.85 -6.65
CA LEU A 637 -26.32 36.95 -6.53
C LEU A 637 -26.51 37.99 -7.64
N ASP A 638 -26.36 39.26 -7.26
CA ASP A 638 -26.17 40.36 -8.20
C ASP A 638 -24.89 40.20 -9.03
N GLU A 639 -24.80 40.87 -10.18
CA GLU A 639 -23.61 40.85 -11.05
C GLU A 639 -22.34 41.31 -10.34
N LYS A 640 -22.45 42.32 -9.47
CA LYS A 640 -21.35 42.81 -8.62
C LYS A 640 -21.37 42.23 -7.20
N GLY A 641 -22.29 41.32 -6.93
CA GLY A 641 -22.46 40.75 -5.61
C GLY A 641 -21.28 39.87 -5.22
N THR A 642 -21.19 39.58 -3.93
CA THR A 642 -20.12 38.76 -3.35
C THR A 642 -20.72 37.54 -2.66
N PHE A 643 -20.15 36.37 -2.88
CA PHE A 643 -20.39 35.18 -2.07
C PHE A 643 -19.25 35.01 -1.07
N ILE A 644 -19.56 34.91 0.22
CA ILE A 644 -18.56 34.69 1.27
C ILE A 644 -18.86 33.41 2.02
N PHE A 645 -17.90 32.51 2.10
CA PHE A 645 -18.05 31.32 2.93
C PHE A 645 -16.85 31.10 3.83
N GLU A 646 -17.09 30.47 4.98
CA GLU A 646 -16.04 30.06 5.93
C GLU A 646 -16.03 28.53 6.05
N VAL A 647 -14.84 27.94 5.91
CA VAL A 647 -14.61 26.50 6.04
C VAL A 647 -13.28 26.24 6.74
N GLN A 648 -13.14 25.08 7.37
CA GLN A 648 -11.90 24.70 8.04
C GLN A 648 -10.76 24.59 7.02
N TYR A 649 -9.58 25.06 7.41
CA TYR A 649 -8.44 25.12 6.50
C TYR A 649 -7.63 23.83 6.56
N LEU A 650 -7.69 23.04 5.47
CA LEU A 650 -7.05 21.72 5.39
C LEU A 650 -5.55 21.78 5.69
N VAL A 651 -4.84 22.76 5.16
CA VAL A 651 -3.38 22.90 5.39
C VAL A 651 -3.05 23.16 6.85
N ALA A 652 -3.88 23.94 7.56
CA ALA A 652 -3.69 24.16 9.00
C ALA A 652 -3.92 22.85 9.78
N ASN A 653 -4.99 22.13 9.47
CA ASN A 653 -5.30 20.83 10.07
C ASN A 653 -4.17 19.81 9.84
N MET A 654 -3.65 19.74 8.61
CA MET A 654 -2.55 18.82 8.26
C MET A 654 -1.26 19.16 9.00
N LYS A 655 -0.91 20.45 9.13
CA LYS A 655 0.28 20.89 9.87
C LYS A 655 0.20 20.56 11.37
N LEU A 656 -0.99 20.67 11.96
CA LEU A 656 -1.20 20.30 13.36
C LEU A 656 -1.24 18.77 13.55
N GLY A 657 -1.44 17.99 12.48
CA GLY A 657 -1.61 16.53 12.54
C GLY A 657 -2.83 16.10 13.32
N ILE A 658 -3.90 16.91 13.30
CA ILE A 658 -5.14 16.63 14.03
C ILE A 658 -6.08 15.81 13.17
N VAL A 659 -6.72 14.81 13.78
CA VAL A 659 -7.71 13.92 13.12
C VAL A 659 -9.13 14.20 13.56
N ASP A 660 -9.31 14.92 14.66
CA ASP A 660 -10.58 15.05 15.35
C ASP A 660 -11.54 16.03 14.65
N ASN A 661 -11.01 16.83 13.71
CA ASN A 661 -11.79 17.59 12.74
C ASN A 661 -12.41 16.73 11.63
N ILE A 662 -12.06 15.43 11.54
CA ILE A 662 -12.63 14.48 10.59
C ILE A 662 -13.81 13.77 11.26
N TYR A 663 -15.04 14.16 10.93
CA TYR A 663 -16.27 13.52 11.43
C TYR A 663 -17.41 13.68 10.41
N HIS A 664 -18.47 12.87 10.54
CA HIS A 664 -19.49 12.68 9.49
C HIS A 664 -20.22 13.94 9.01
N GLU A 665 -20.24 15.02 9.80
CA GLU A 665 -20.80 16.30 9.39
C GLU A 665 -19.86 17.03 8.41
N HIS A 666 -18.55 16.85 8.51
CA HIS A 666 -17.53 17.44 7.64
C HIS A 666 -17.26 16.54 6.44
N VAL A 667 -18.07 16.66 5.39
CA VAL A 667 -17.96 15.81 4.20
C VAL A 667 -16.89 16.30 3.22
N ASN A 668 -16.43 17.55 3.31
CA ASN A 668 -15.35 18.13 2.51
C ASN A 668 -14.34 18.92 3.37
N TYR A 669 -13.07 18.92 2.94
CA TYR A 669 -11.96 19.61 3.59
C TYR A 669 -11.18 20.45 2.58
N TRP A 670 -11.08 21.75 2.82
CA TRP A 670 -10.76 22.72 1.79
C TRP A 670 -9.37 23.34 1.92
N SER A 671 -8.71 23.47 0.77
CA SER A 671 -7.55 24.35 0.51
C SER A 671 -7.94 25.38 -0.56
N LEU A 672 -7.23 26.50 -0.65
CA LEU A 672 -7.41 27.46 -1.74
C LEU A 672 -7.28 26.76 -3.09
N PHE A 673 -6.30 25.87 -3.26
CA PHE A 673 -6.15 25.08 -4.49
C PHE A 673 -7.44 24.33 -4.86
N SER A 674 -7.99 23.53 -3.94
CA SER A 674 -9.23 22.77 -4.21
C SER A 674 -10.45 23.65 -4.43
N ILE A 675 -10.49 24.84 -3.82
CA ILE A 675 -11.56 25.83 -4.00
C ILE A 675 -11.46 26.47 -5.39
N GLU A 676 -10.25 26.86 -5.82
CA GLU A 676 -10.03 27.40 -7.16
C GLU A 676 -10.38 26.36 -8.24
N GLU A 677 -10.03 25.09 -8.03
CA GLU A 677 -10.44 24.00 -8.93
C GLU A 677 -11.97 23.82 -8.97
N PHE A 678 -12.66 23.90 -7.82
CA PHE A 678 -14.12 23.82 -7.75
C PHE A 678 -14.78 24.94 -8.58
N PHE A 679 -14.33 26.18 -8.39
CA PHE A 679 -14.92 27.33 -9.06
C PHE A 679 -14.63 27.43 -10.56
N LYS A 680 -13.69 26.65 -11.11
CA LYS A 680 -13.56 26.51 -12.58
C LYS A 680 -14.79 25.90 -13.25
N HIS A 681 -15.63 25.20 -12.49
CA HIS A 681 -16.90 24.63 -12.95
C HIS A 681 -18.10 25.56 -12.78
N HIS A 682 -17.85 26.81 -12.38
CA HIS A 682 -18.85 27.78 -11.94
C HIS A 682 -18.57 29.15 -12.57
N GLU A 683 -19.56 30.05 -12.56
CA GLU A 683 -19.45 31.40 -13.14
C GLU A 683 -18.77 32.41 -12.20
N MET A 684 -18.31 31.94 -11.03
CA MET A 684 -17.67 32.77 -10.01
C MET A 684 -16.15 32.59 -9.99
N ILE A 685 -15.43 33.68 -9.72
CA ILE A 685 -13.99 33.66 -9.43
C ILE A 685 -13.72 33.94 -7.95
N VAL A 686 -12.67 33.33 -7.42
CA VAL A 686 -12.15 33.63 -6.07
C VAL A 686 -11.23 34.85 -6.16
N TYR A 687 -11.58 35.94 -5.49
CA TYR A 687 -10.80 37.17 -5.57
C TYR A 687 -10.11 37.56 -4.25
N LYS A 688 -10.52 36.99 -3.11
CA LYS A 688 -9.90 37.28 -1.80
C LYS A 688 -10.02 36.09 -0.86
N ILE A 689 -9.01 35.89 0.00
CA ILE A 689 -9.01 34.84 1.03
C ILE A 689 -8.40 35.36 2.33
N GLU A 690 -8.95 34.93 3.47
CA GLU A 690 -8.49 35.34 4.79
C GLU A 690 -8.45 34.14 5.72
N GLU A 691 -7.42 34.03 6.56
CA GLU A 691 -7.40 33.03 7.63
C GLU A 691 -8.09 33.63 8.86
N VAL A 692 -8.98 32.85 9.46
CA VAL A 692 -9.78 33.24 10.61
C VAL A 692 -9.64 32.19 11.70
N ASP A 693 -9.56 32.65 12.95
CA ASP A 693 -9.37 31.78 14.12
C ASP A 693 -10.72 31.24 14.62
N THR A 694 -11.46 30.58 13.73
CA THR A 694 -12.64 29.80 14.07
C THR A 694 -12.32 28.32 13.97
N HIS A 695 -12.81 27.53 14.92
CA HIS A 695 -12.67 26.07 14.96
C HIS A 695 -11.22 25.52 14.90
N GLY A 696 -10.21 26.29 15.33
CA GLY A 696 -8.81 25.85 15.33
C GLY A 696 -8.06 26.09 14.01
N GLY A 697 -8.61 26.94 13.13
CA GLY A 697 -8.00 27.37 11.87
C GLY A 697 -8.95 27.18 10.70
N SER A 698 -9.46 28.29 10.17
CA SER A 698 -10.39 28.31 9.05
C SER A 698 -9.97 29.35 8.01
N ILE A 699 -10.51 29.23 6.81
CA ILE A 699 -10.38 30.22 5.74
C ILE A 699 -11.76 30.81 5.41
N ARG A 700 -11.80 32.13 5.26
CA ARG A 700 -12.90 32.89 4.70
C ARG A 700 -12.57 33.21 3.25
N VAL A 701 -13.43 32.80 2.34
CA VAL A 701 -13.23 32.91 0.90
C VAL A 701 -14.26 33.88 0.34
N TYR A 702 -13.84 34.76 -0.55
CA TYR A 702 -14.70 35.73 -1.23
C TYR A 702 -14.71 35.44 -2.72
N CYS A 703 -15.91 35.21 -3.25
CA CYS A 703 -16.16 34.86 -4.63
C CYS A 703 -17.10 35.89 -5.27
N THR A 704 -17.01 36.08 -6.58
CA THR A 704 -17.90 36.99 -7.32
C THR A 704 -18.08 36.52 -8.75
N LYS A 705 -19.22 36.89 -9.37
CA LYS A 705 -19.45 36.69 -10.81
C LYS A 705 -18.72 37.70 -11.69
N ASP A 706 -18.30 38.84 -11.11
CA ASP A 706 -17.57 39.88 -11.83
C ASP A 706 -16.17 39.38 -12.21
N GLN A 707 -16.03 38.91 -13.44
CA GLN A 707 -14.76 38.41 -14.00
C GLN A 707 -13.66 39.48 -14.05
N ASN A 708 -14.01 40.76 -13.95
CA ASN A 708 -13.08 41.89 -13.93
C ASN A 708 -12.67 42.31 -12.51
N LYS A 709 -13.14 41.61 -11.47
CA LYS A 709 -12.82 41.95 -10.08
C LYS A 709 -11.32 41.86 -9.84
N ASN A 710 -10.75 42.92 -9.24
CA ASN A 710 -9.35 42.93 -8.85
C ASN A 710 -9.05 41.82 -7.83
N ILE A 711 -8.08 40.96 -8.16
CA ILE A 711 -7.61 39.89 -7.28
C ILE A 711 -6.78 40.48 -6.15
N ASP A 712 -7.20 40.23 -4.91
CA ASP A 712 -6.51 40.67 -3.71
C ASP A 712 -5.15 39.97 -3.55
N LYS A 713 -4.18 40.66 -2.94
CA LYS A 713 -2.81 40.14 -2.73
C LYS A 713 -2.79 38.85 -1.90
N SER A 714 -3.83 38.60 -1.08
CA SER A 714 -4.00 37.37 -0.32
C SER A 714 -3.97 36.12 -1.21
N ILE A 715 -4.57 36.13 -2.39
CA ILE A 715 -4.65 34.95 -3.26
C ILE A 715 -3.25 34.44 -3.63
N ASN A 716 -2.39 35.33 -4.13
CA ASN A 716 -1.01 34.94 -4.48
C ASN A 716 -0.18 34.53 -3.27
N LYS A 717 -0.41 35.16 -2.10
CA LYS A 717 0.22 34.75 -0.84
C LYS A 717 -0.15 33.31 -0.45
N TYR A 718 -1.42 32.95 -0.55
CA TYR A 718 -1.90 31.61 -0.18
C TYR A 718 -1.55 30.55 -1.23
N ARG A 719 -1.63 30.87 -2.53
CA ARG A 719 -1.12 29.98 -3.60
C ARG A 719 0.34 29.60 -3.35
N LYS A 720 1.19 30.56 -2.97
CA LYS A 720 2.58 30.28 -2.58
C LYS A 720 2.66 29.43 -1.31
N LYS A 721 1.95 29.82 -0.23
CA LYS A 721 1.91 29.07 1.06
C LYS A 721 1.53 27.60 0.85
N GLU A 722 0.54 27.32 0.00
CA GLU A 722 0.05 25.98 -0.29
C GLU A 722 0.95 25.18 -1.23
N LYS A 723 1.52 25.84 -2.25
CA LYS A 723 2.51 25.24 -3.14
C LYS A 723 3.77 24.82 -2.39
N ASP A 724 4.28 25.68 -1.51
CA ASP A 724 5.45 25.40 -0.67
C ASP A 724 5.18 24.24 0.31
N PHE A 725 3.94 24.12 0.79
CA PHE A 725 3.50 22.97 1.59
C PHE A 725 3.34 21.68 0.77
N GLY A 726 3.11 21.80 -0.54
CA GLY A 726 2.91 20.68 -1.46
C GLY A 726 1.49 20.14 -1.47
N ILE A 727 0.46 21.00 -1.29
CA ILE A 727 -0.94 20.55 -1.26
C ILE A 727 -1.39 19.86 -2.56
N ASN A 728 -0.70 20.14 -3.66
CA ASN A 728 -0.91 19.57 -4.99
C ASN A 728 0.00 18.35 -5.28
N LYS A 729 0.45 17.65 -4.24
CA LYS A 729 1.27 16.43 -4.34
C LYS A 729 0.69 15.35 -3.45
N ILE A 730 0.50 14.15 -4.00
CA ILE A 730 -0.10 13.02 -3.26
C ILE A 730 0.75 12.61 -2.03
N ASP A 731 2.08 12.67 -2.15
CA ASP A 731 3.01 12.32 -1.07
C ASP A 731 2.81 13.16 0.20
N THR A 732 2.33 14.40 0.07
CA THR A 732 2.02 15.27 1.22
C THR A 732 0.93 14.68 2.09
N TYR A 733 -0.07 14.03 1.47
CA TYR A 733 -1.18 13.40 2.14
C TYR A 733 -0.75 12.09 2.81
N PHE A 734 0.12 11.30 2.16
CA PHE A 734 0.71 10.11 2.79
C PHE A 734 1.59 10.46 3.99
N LYS A 735 2.39 11.54 3.91
CA LYS A 735 3.14 12.04 5.08
C LYS A 735 2.22 12.47 6.23
N TYR A 736 1.09 13.10 5.91
CA TYR A 736 0.09 13.46 6.92
C TYR A 736 -0.54 12.22 7.60
N ARG A 737 -0.85 11.18 6.83
CA ARG A 737 -1.29 9.87 7.37
C ARG A 737 -0.26 9.30 8.34
N ASP A 738 1.02 9.31 7.96
CA ASP A 738 2.09 8.72 8.77
C ASP A 738 2.33 9.54 10.06
N ASP A 739 2.26 10.88 10.00
CA ASP A 739 2.32 11.76 11.17
C ASP A 739 1.17 11.49 12.17
N ILE A 740 -0.05 11.30 11.66
CA ILE A 740 -1.21 10.95 12.48
C ILE A 740 -1.01 9.62 13.21
N LEU A 741 -0.50 8.60 12.51
CA LEU A 741 -0.25 7.28 13.09
C LEU A 741 0.82 7.37 14.18
N LEU A 742 1.89 8.14 13.93
CA LEU A 742 2.92 8.41 14.93
C LEU A 742 2.35 9.09 16.17
N LYS A 743 1.54 10.14 16.00
CA LYS A 743 0.89 10.87 17.11
C LYS A 743 -0.08 9.99 17.91
N LYS A 744 -0.88 9.16 17.23
CA LYS A 744 -1.73 8.14 17.87
C LYS A 744 -0.91 7.22 18.77
N ASN A 745 0.18 6.64 18.24
CA ASN A 745 1.04 5.73 19.00
C ASN A 745 1.69 6.43 20.20
N ASN A 746 2.17 7.66 20.02
CA ASN A 746 2.75 8.46 21.09
C ASN A 746 1.75 8.73 22.22
N LEU A 747 0.53 9.15 21.90
CA LEU A 747 -0.49 9.41 22.92
C LEU A 747 -0.94 8.13 23.63
N ILE A 748 -1.15 7.02 22.91
CA ILE A 748 -1.50 5.73 23.53
C ILE A 748 -0.41 5.30 24.51
N ASN A 749 0.86 5.41 24.12
CA ASN A 749 1.99 5.08 25.00
C ASN A 749 2.07 6.01 26.22
N LEU A 750 1.80 7.30 26.05
CA LEU A 750 1.71 8.24 27.16
C LEU A 750 0.58 7.86 28.13
N LEU A 751 -0.62 7.58 27.62
CA LEU A 751 -1.77 7.19 28.45
C LEU A 751 -1.50 5.91 29.23
N LYS A 752 -0.84 4.91 28.63
CA LYS A 752 -0.39 3.69 29.33
C LYS A 752 0.52 4.02 30.51
N LYS A 753 1.56 4.84 30.30
CA LYS A 753 2.47 5.29 31.37
C LYS A 753 1.76 6.07 32.46
N LEU A 754 0.81 6.94 32.10
CA LEU A 754 0.09 7.74 33.09
C LEU A 754 -0.80 6.88 34.00
N LYS A 755 -1.38 5.79 33.49
CA LYS A 755 -2.16 4.85 34.29
C LYS A 755 -1.34 4.14 35.37
N GLU A 756 -0.07 3.84 35.11
CA GLU A 756 0.83 3.20 36.09
C GLU A 756 1.09 4.07 37.32
N THR A 757 0.95 5.40 37.19
CA THR A 757 1.28 6.36 38.27
C THR A 757 0.18 6.55 39.34
N ASN A 758 -0.83 5.67 39.39
CA ASN A 758 -1.99 5.74 40.31
C ASN A 758 -2.82 7.06 40.24
N ASN A 759 -2.57 7.92 39.25
CA ASN A 759 -3.29 9.17 39.01
C ASN A 759 -4.40 8.97 37.98
N SER A 760 -5.59 9.50 38.24
CA SER A 760 -6.73 9.35 37.32
C SER A 760 -6.57 10.23 36.08
N VAL A 761 -6.68 9.62 34.89
CA VAL A 761 -6.81 10.35 33.62
C VAL A 761 -8.26 10.78 33.41
N ILE A 762 -8.47 12.05 33.12
CA ILE A 762 -9.79 12.69 32.93
C ILE A 762 -9.75 13.51 31.65
N GLY A 763 -10.83 13.52 30.87
CA GLY A 763 -10.93 14.41 29.71
C GLY A 763 -11.45 15.80 30.10
N TYR A 764 -11.02 16.83 29.39
CA TYR A 764 -11.50 18.21 29.59
C TYR A 764 -12.12 18.76 28.30
N GLY A 765 -13.41 19.06 28.36
CA GLY A 765 -14.28 19.42 27.24
C GLY A 765 -14.84 18.20 26.51
N ALA A 766 -16.11 18.25 26.10
CA ALA A 766 -16.77 17.23 25.29
C ALA A 766 -17.30 17.80 23.95
N PRO A 767 -16.47 18.46 23.12
CA PRO A 767 -16.88 18.89 21.78
C PRO A 767 -17.13 17.67 20.86
N ALA A 768 -17.80 17.88 19.72
CA ALA A 768 -18.07 16.80 18.74
C ALA A 768 -16.79 16.00 18.39
N LYS A 769 -15.71 16.73 18.09
CA LYS A 769 -14.38 16.18 17.80
C LYS A 769 -13.80 15.25 18.88
N ALA A 770 -14.21 15.42 20.14
CA ALA A 770 -13.80 14.50 21.21
C ALA A 770 -14.27 13.07 20.96
N THR A 771 -15.50 12.90 20.47
CA THR A 771 -16.07 11.59 20.13
C THR A 771 -15.20 10.90 19.08
N THR A 772 -14.81 11.61 18.02
CA THR A 772 -13.91 11.09 16.98
C THR A 772 -12.57 10.66 17.56
N LEU A 773 -11.89 11.56 18.29
CA LEU A 773 -10.56 11.29 18.80
C LEU A 773 -10.54 10.07 19.72
N LEU A 774 -11.48 10.01 20.66
CA LEU A 774 -11.53 8.94 21.65
C LEU A 774 -11.86 7.57 21.01
N ASN A 775 -12.76 7.54 20.02
CA ASN A 775 -13.06 6.31 19.28
C ASN A 775 -11.88 5.86 18.40
N TYR A 776 -11.21 6.81 17.72
CA TYR A 776 -10.03 6.52 16.90
C TYR A 776 -8.87 5.93 17.72
N LEU A 777 -8.69 6.42 18.95
CA LEU A 777 -7.71 5.92 19.91
C LEU A 777 -8.17 4.62 20.62
N LYS A 778 -9.39 4.15 20.35
CA LYS A 778 -10.04 3.00 21.01
C LYS A 778 -10.07 3.14 22.55
N LEU A 779 -10.26 4.36 23.05
CA LEU A 779 -10.32 4.66 24.48
C LEU A 779 -11.74 4.47 25.03
N SER A 780 -11.81 4.00 26.28
CA SER A 780 -13.05 3.72 27.00
C SER A 780 -13.08 4.37 28.38
N ASP A 781 -14.15 4.14 29.12
CA ASP A 781 -14.26 4.48 30.54
C ASP A 781 -13.26 3.75 31.45
N LYS A 782 -12.56 2.73 30.93
CA LYS A 782 -11.37 2.10 31.58
C LYS A 782 -10.09 2.90 31.37
N ASP A 783 -10.07 3.78 30.38
CA ASP A 783 -8.92 4.61 30.01
C ASP A 783 -9.02 6.03 30.54
N ILE A 784 -10.22 6.60 30.39
CA ILE A 784 -10.54 7.96 30.83
C ILE A 784 -11.77 7.86 31.73
N LYS A 785 -11.62 8.21 33.00
CA LYS A 785 -12.66 7.98 34.01
C LYS A 785 -13.95 8.76 33.72
N MET A 786 -13.80 9.98 33.24
CA MET A 786 -14.90 10.90 32.92
C MET A 786 -14.38 12.05 32.04
N VAL A 787 -15.29 12.79 31.43
CA VAL A 787 -14.99 14.04 30.70
C VAL A 787 -15.72 15.19 31.39
N VAL A 788 -15.00 16.27 31.69
CA VAL A 788 -15.56 17.49 32.27
C VAL A 788 -16.13 18.38 31.18
N GLU A 789 -17.32 18.93 31.39
CA GLU A 789 -17.98 19.85 30.46
C GLU A 789 -18.74 20.95 31.24
N ASP A 790 -18.74 22.16 30.67
CA ASP A 790 -19.43 23.32 31.23
C ASP A 790 -20.85 23.47 30.64
N ASN A 791 -21.11 22.92 29.44
CA ASN A 791 -22.43 22.96 28.80
C ASN A 791 -23.46 22.06 29.52
N PRO A 792 -24.53 22.62 30.14
CA PRO A 792 -25.53 21.86 30.88
C PRO A 792 -26.27 20.79 30.06
N LEU A 793 -26.43 21.00 28.75
CA LEU A 793 -27.11 20.06 27.86
C LEU A 793 -26.33 18.75 27.64
N LYS A 794 -25.02 18.76 27.92
CA LYS A 794 -24.13 17.60 27.76
C LYS A 794 -23.86 16.87 29.06
N ILE A 795 -24.05 17.53 30.20
CA ILE A 795 -23.80 16.95 31.52
C ILE A 795 -24.75 15.76 31.74
N ASN A 796 -24.23 14.70 32.37
CA ASN A 796 -24.89 13.41 32.61
C ASN A 796 -25.11 12.52 31.37
N LYS A 797 -24.74 12.98 30.17
CA LYS A 797 -24.71 12.13 28.97
C LYS A 797 -23.42 11.30 28.89
N PHE A 798 -23.37 10.38 27.93
CA PHE A 798 -22.21 9.53 27.65
C PHE A 798 -21.74 9.71 26.22
N ILE A 799 -20.42 9.63 26.00
CA ILE A 799 -19.83 9.68 24.67
C ILE A 799 -20.04 8.32 23.98
N PRO A 800 -20.65 8.27 22.78
CA PRO A 800 -20.92 7.02 22.09
C PRO A 800 -19.62 6.30 21.70
N GLY A 801 -19.67 4.96 21.65
CA GLY A 801 -18.51 4.09 21.42
C GLY A 801 -17.57 3.92 22.61
N THR A 802 -17.32 4.97 23.38
CA THR A 802 -16.36 4.96 24.50
C THR A 802 -17.01 4.70 25.86
N LYS A 803 -18.31 5.01 25.98
CA LYS A 803 -19.11 4.94 27.21
C LYS A 803 -18.61 5.83 28.35
N ILE A 804 -17.77 6.82 28.04
CA ILE A 804 -17.24 7.76 29.03
C ILE A 804 -18.35 8.76 29.43
N LYS A 805 -18.57 8.91 30.74
CA LYS A 805 -19.57 9.84 31.29
C LYS A 805 -19.09 11.28 31.23
N ILE A 806 -19.99 12.19 30.85
CA ILE A 806 -19.78 13.64 30.88
C ILE A 806 -20.30 14.19 32.21
N VAL A 807 -19.46 14.95 32.91
CA VAL A 807 -19.73 15.47 34.25
C VAL A 807 -19.48 16.98 34.33
N SER A 808 -20.10 17.62 35.31
CA SER A 808 -19.76 19.00 35.67
C SER A 808 -18.38 19.08 36.33
N SER A 809 -17.65 20.16 36.10
CA SER A 809 -16.39 20.47 36.80
C SER A 809 -16.54 20.51 38.32
N ASN A 810 -17.74 20.80 38.83
CA ASN A 810 -18.05 20.81 40.26
C ASN A 810 -18.04 19.41 40.90
N GLN A 811 -18.11 18.34 40.12
CA GLN A 811 -18.07 16.96 40.63
C GLN A 811 -16.64 16.44 40.83
N LEU A 812 -15.61 17.22 40.46
CA LEU A 812 -14.23 16.87 40.69
C LEU A 812 -13.76 17.26 42.09
N ASP A 813 -13.10 16.31 42.77
CA ASP A 813 -12.38 16.59 44.01
C ASP A 813 -11.16 17.47 43.70
N ARG A 814 -11.17 18.70 44.23
CA ARG A 814 -10.12 19.72 44.02
C ARG A 814 -8.81 19.38 44.73
N LEU A 815 -8.83 18.49 45.72
CA LEU A 815 -7.63 18.05 46.45
C LEU A 815 -6.88 16.94 45.70
N LYS A 816 -7.56 16.27 44.77
CA LYS A 816 -6.98 15.16 44.01
C LYS A 816 -6.14 15.65 42.82
N LYS A 817 -5.05 14.94 42.55
CA LYS A 817 -4.21 15.13 41.37
C LYS A 817 -4.80 14.39 40.15
N TYR A 818 -4.94 15.11 39.04
CA TYR A 818 -5.42 14.55 37.77
C TYR A 818 -4.42 14.74 36.64
N ASN A 819 -4.55 13.88 35.63
CA ASN A 819 -3.96 14.07 34.31
C ASN A 819 -5.09 14.40 33.34
N PHE A 820 -5.19 15.67 32.94
CA PHE A 820 -6.23 16.14 32.03
C PHE A 820 -5.82 15.94 30.58
N LEU A 821 -6.57 15.13 29.84
CA LEU A 821 -6.53 15.12 28.38
C LEU A 821 -7.50 16.19 27.87
N VAL A 822 -6.96 17.30 27.36
CA VAL A 822 -7.74 18.44 26.87
C VAL A 822 -8.25 18.12 25.47
N LEU A 823 -9.53 17.76 25.40
CA LEU A 823 -10.22 17.40 24.15
C LEU A 823 -10.74 18.67 23.43
N ALA A 824 -11.03 19.73 24.19
CA ALA A 824 -11.29 21.06 23.67
C ALA A 824 -9.98 21.86 23.42
N TRP A 825 -9.03 21.25 22.71
CA TRP A 825 -7.65 21.76 22.56
C TRP A 825 -7.55 23.13 21.86
N ASN A 826 -8.56 23.54 21.09
CA ASN A 826 -8.60 24.88 20.50
C ASN A 826 -8.75 25.97 21.59
N PHE A 827 -9.10 25.58 22.81
CA PHE A 827 -9.14 26.42 24.00
C PHE A 827 -8.07 26.02 25.03
N TYR A 828 -7.00 25.33 24.61
CA TYR A 828 -6.01 24.76 25.54
C TYR A 828 -5.41 25.80 26.50
N GLU A 829 -4.95 26.92 25.98
CA GLU A 829 -4.34 28.00 26.78
C GLU A 829 -5.35 28.63 27.76
N SER A 830 -6.59 28.88 27.30
CA SER A 830 -7.63 29.47 28.15
C SER A 830 -8.10 28.49 29.22
N ILE A 831 -8.20 27.20 28.90
CA ILE A 831 -8.51 26.13 29.84
C ILE A 831 -7.43 26.04 30.92
N ILE A 832 -6.15 26.01 30.57
CA ILE A 832 -5.07 25.99 31.57
C ILE A 832 -5.17 27.23 32.46
N LYS A 833 -5.22 28.42 31.87
CA LYS A 833 -5.27 29.68 32.63
C LYS A 833 -6.44 29.73 33.62
N LYS A 834 -7.62 29.22 33.22
CA LYS A 834 -8.83 29.13 34.06
C LYS A 834 -8.65 28.14 35.22
N ASN A 835 -7.95 27.04 35.00
CA ASN A 835 -7.95 25.88 35.91
C ASN A 835 -6.67 25.71 36.74
N GLN A 836 -5.58 26.39 36.40
CA GLN A 836 -4.27 26.22 37.03
C GLN A 836 -4.27 26.54 38.53
N LYS A 837 -5.10 27.51 38.97
CA LYS A 837 -5.28 27.83 40.40
C LYS A 837 -6.13 26.81 41.16
N THR A 838 -7.04 26.13 40.46
CA THR A 838 -7.97 25.17 41.07
C THR A 838 -7.36 23.77 41.17
N TYR A 839 -6.55 23.38 40.18
CA TYR A 839 -5.92 22.06 40.10
C TYR A 839 -4.39 22.17 40.04
N THR A 840 -3.81 22.80 41.07
CA THR A 840 -2.38 23.21 41.13
C THR A 840 -1.37 22.08 40.89
N ASN A 841 -1.71 20.85 41.27
CA ASN A 841 -0.83 19.68 41.12
C ASN A 841 -1.15 18.82 39.88
N SER A 842 -2.12 19.22 39.05
CA SER A 842 -2.55 18.46 37.87
C SER A 842 -1.76 18.84 36.62
N LYS A 843 -1.69 17.90 35.67
CA LYS A 843 -1.04 18.13 34.36
C LYS A 843 -2.08 18.15 33.25
N PHE A 844 -1.85 18.97 32.23
CA PHE A 844 -2.70 19.09 31.05
C PHE A 844 -1.94 18.59 29.83
N TYR A 845 -2.61 17.80 29.01
CA TYR A 845 -2.09 17.15 27.81
C TYR A 845 -3.04 17.43 26.65
N LYS A 846 -2.52 17.52 25.43
CA LYS A 846 -3.31 17.58 24.20
C LYS A 846 -2.77 16.56 23.19
N PHE A 847 -3.50 16.31 22.12
CA PHE A 847 -3.17 15.27 21.14
C PHE A 847 -1.88 15.56 20.34
N ASN A 848 -1.62 16.83 20.03
CA ASN A 848 -0.56 17.27 19.13
C ASN A 848 0.70 17.83 19.82
#